data_AF-A0A6P0G9S7-F1
#
_entry.id   AF-A0A6P0G9S7-F1
#
_cell.length_a   1.000
_cell.length_b   1.000
_cell.length_c   1.000
_cell.angle_alpha   90.00
_cell.angle_beta   90.00
_cell.angle_gamma   90.00
#
_symmetry.space_group_name_H-M   'P 1'
#
loop_
_entity.id
_entity.type
_entity.pdbx_description
1 polymer ?
#
loop_
_entity_poly.entity_id
_entity_poly.type
_entity_poly.pdbx_seq_one_letter_code
_entity_poly.pdbx_strand_id
1 'polypeptide(L)'
;MNRFSPDLVRDSGAVVVLDPARVLLSFSEPQDRARLQESLRSLGLELEPDRDTGPATGAPPVEAINHTDTRFWVRSPRGEQLADRQLDDVTGALGRQLEWIGPVYRASDAPGRAGLHCPLPDSLVLLAGEQGADLRAVEDRFPIRQTDDDRRFADTVGAGGYRRYTVDVSVTDSHRLRTLLLTEAGDDVDEVLHENMPMVLPYTGRLSEPLSPEQWNLDRIVASAPQDGVLTGWDYTLGSGDVVICVVDSGVDLTHPDLWVLPGLSTGSGASGDDVPVQSFAAGHGTMSAGVAAARAKNLRGLAGVAGLCPVLPVAFGNVTDWELYRGLHFAVDAGARVVSMSFAIFGTWDRALVGRAIQYAYARDVVMCAATGNTDRRGLGYPAIDPRIIACGGSSRLRPEDRTTGVWWGGSTFGPGISVVAPSIGVPTTVPHGTGTAGGAYGTDHVPGYGGTSAATPHVAGLAALVLSLRPHLSADDVRVVIESTADKIGATAFQPAHRNGTWNEQVGYGRINVLRALQAALRRRRPIDLIRERVHLAALARALQAHEDELARMDETGVGADSALRQAHQLLLRLGKDPAVLALVHDVIGDPGLVEKLRDDKTAVLQDRGVVLPAGAVGHVVDRPGAGDGAGARQALVVEFGVSGLRCTAQWDPELGFSARLEPGGPATGG
;
A
#
# COMPACT_ATOMS: atom_id res chain seq x y z
N MET A 1 25.72 13.91 -0.43
CA MET A 1 24.35 13.38 -0.29
C MET A 1 23.31 14.43 0.10
N ASN A 2 23.68 15.66 0.50
CA ASN A 2 22.70 16.69 0.89
C ASN A 2 21.92 17.25 -0.32
N ARG A 3 22.38 16.94 -1.54
CA ARG A 3 21.70 17.30 -2.79
C ARG A 3 20.47 16.43 -3.11
N PHE A 4 20.30 15.30 -2.43
CA PHE A 4 19.14 14.43 -2.56
C PHE A 4 18.20 14.62 -1.39
N SER A 5 16.92 14.39 -1.61
CA SER A 5 15.92 14.42 -0.53
C SER A 5 16.27 13.35 0.52
N PRO A 6 16.16 13.66 1.83
CA PRO A 6 16.45 12.69 2.89
C PRO A 6 15.44 11.54 2.90
N ASP A 7 14.25 11.78 2.37
CA ASP A 7 13.17 10.83 2.22
C ASP A 7 12.38 11.06 0.93
N LEU A 8 11.68 10.03 0.47
CA LEU A 8 10.72 10.11 -0.63
C LEU A 8 9.45 9.34 -0.28
N VAL A 9 8.34 9.75 -0.89
CA VAL A 9 7.08 9.02 -0.82
C VAL A 9 6.95 8.17 -2.08
N ARG A 10 6.93 6.84 -1.92
CA ARG A 10 6.64 5.90 -3.01
C ARG A 10 5.19 6.08 -3.49
N ASP A 11 4.90 5.50 -4.65
CA ASP A 11 3.55 5.51 -5.24
C ASP A 11 2.51 4.73 -4.40
N SER A 12 2.95 3.93 -3.43
CA SER A 12 2.11 3.29 -2.39
C SER A 12 1.80 4.21 -1.19
N GLY A 13 2.43 5.38 -1.09
CA GLY A 13 2.38 6.26 0.08
C GLY A 13 3.43 5.94 1.16
N ALA A 14 4.18 4.84 1.01
CA ALA A 14 5.26 4.47 1.92
C ALA A 14 6.42 5.47 1.83
N VAL A 15 6.97 5.86 2.98
CA VAL A 15 8.16 6.72 3.05
C VAL A 15 9.40 5.83 2.93
N VAL A 16 10.27 6.15 1.99
CA VAL A 16 11.58 5.52 1.85
C VAL A 16 12.65 6.52 2.27
N VAL A 17 13.68 6.03 2.94
CA VAL A 17 14.73 6.87 3.51
C VAL A 17 15.98 6.73 2.66
N LEU A 18 16.66 7.85 2.39
CA LEU A 18 17.90 7.88 1.63
C LEU A 18 18.95 6.98 2.32
N ASP A 19 19.56 6.06 1.57
CA ASP A 19 20.73 5.29 2.01
C ASP A 19 21.98 6.15 1.70
N PRO A 20 22.63 6.73 2.72
CA PRO A 20 23.67 7.73 2.50
C PRO A 20 24.99 7.13 1.99
N ALA A 21 25.13 5.80 2.01
CA ALA A 21 26.36 5.09 1.70
C ALA A 21 26.43 4.62 0.24
N ARG A 22 25.37 4.81 -0.55
CA ARG A 22 25.20 4.18 -1.87
C ARG A 22 24.64 5.14 -2.91
N VAL A 23 25.04 4.89 -4.16
CA VAL A 23 24.53 5.55 -5.36
C VAL A 23 24.42 4.55 -6.51
N LEU A 24 23.56 4.84 -7.48
CA LEU A 24 23.52 4.15 -8.76
C LEU A 24 24.16 5.04 -9.81
N LEU A 25 25.16 4.55 -10.55
CA LEU A 25 25.77 5.29 -11.66
C LEU A 25 25.15 4.82 -12.97
N SER A 26 24.78 5.74 -13.86
CA SER A 26 24.37 5.43 -15.25
C SER A 26 25.36 5.99 -16.26
N PHE A 27 25.60 5.22 -17.30
CA PHE A 27 26.54 5.54 -18.37
C PHE A 27 25.86 5.44 -19.73
N SER A 28 26.26 6.34 -20.64
CA SER A 28 25.73 6.40 -22.01
C SER A 28 26.18 5.23 -22.89
N GLU A 29 27.23 4.51 -22.46
CA GLU A 29 27.79 3.36 -23.16
C GLU A 29 28.16 2.24 -22.17
N PRO A 30 28.13 0.96 -22.61
CA PRO A 30 28.57 -0.17 -21.81
C PRO A 30 29.95 0.00 -21.18
N GLN A 31 30.09 -0.32 -19.90
CA GLN A 31 31.33 -0.19 -19.14
C GLN A 31 31.97 -1.55 -18.85
N ASP A 32 33.31 -1.59 -18.89
CA ASP A 32 34.07 -2.73 -18.36
C ASP A 32 34.11 -2.66 -16.82
N ARG A 33 33.55 -3.69 -16.18
CA ARG A 33 33.39 -3.73 -14.73
C ARG A 33 34.71 -3.66 -13.95
N ALA A 34 35.78 -4.27 -14.47
CA ALA A 34 37.07 -4.29 -13.79
C ALA A 34 37.75 -2.92 -13.82
N ARG A 35 37.72 -2.24 -14.98
CA ARG A 35 38.22 -0.87 -15.14
C ARG A 35 37.42 0.15 -14.33
N LEU A 36 36.09 0.00 -14.32
CA LEU A 36 35.23 0.84 -13.50
C LEU A 36 35.54 0.67 -12.01
N GLN A 37 35.70 -0.57 -11.54
CA GLN A 37 36.07 -0.88 -10.15
C GLN A 37 37.41 -0.26 -9.75
N GLU A 38 38.42 -0.24 -10.63
CA GLU A 38 39.71 0.41 -10.37
C GLU A 38 39.57 1.92 -10.25
N SER A 39 38.81 2.54 -11.16
CA SER A 39 38.52 3.97 -11.14
C SER A 39 37.80 4.38 -9.86
N LEU A 40 36.77 3.62 -9.45
CA LEU A 40 36.02 3.85 -8.22
C LEU A 40 36.89 3.75 -6.97
N ARG A 41 37.84 2.79 -6.92
CA ARG A 41 38.75 2.65 -5.76
C ARG A 41 39.60 3.89 -5.55
N SER A 42 40.06 4.51 -6.63
CA SER A 42 40.83 5.77 -6.54
C SER A 42 40.02 6.93 -5.95
N LEU A 43 38.68 6.84 -6.02
CA LEU A 43 37.72 7.80 -5.50
C LEU A 43 37.13 7.38 -4.13
N GLY A 44 37.70 6.35 -3.50
CA GLY A 44 37.22 5.83 -2.21
C GLY A 44 35.86 5.14 -2.31
N LEU A 45 35.53 4.54 -3.45
CA LEU A 45 34.28 3.85 -3.73
C LEU A 45 34.53 2.42 -4.24
N GLU A 46 33.51 1.58 -4.17
CA GLU A 46 33.55 0.27 -4.80
C GLU A 46 32.20 -0.16 -5.35
N LEU A 47 32.23 -1.04 -6.36
CA LEU A 47 31.01 -1.67 -6.84
C LEU A 47 30.43 -2.54 -5.75
N GLU A 48 29.10 -2.58 -5.68
CA GLU A 48 28.43 -3.58 -4.85
C GLU A 48 28.82 -4.99 -5.33
N PRO A 49 29.35 -5.84 -4.44
CA PRO A 49 29.80 -7.16 -4.82
C PRO A 49 28.59 -8.08 -5.05
N ASP A 50 28.68 -8.92 -6.07
CA ASP A 50 27.69 -9.97 -6.33
C ASP A 50 27.66 -11.06 -5.24
N ARG A 51 28.56 -10.99 -4.25
CA ARG A 51 28.72 -11.98 -3.18
C ARG A 51 28.77 -11.28 -1.83
N ASP A 52 28.04 -11.82 -0.86
CA ASP A 52 28.42 -11.65 0.53
C ASP A 52 29.55 -12.67 0.81
N THR A 53 30.75 -12.21 1.14
CA THR A 53 31.92 -13.08 1.35
C THR A 53 31.92 -13.71 2.75
N GLY A 54 30.83 -14.40 3.09
CA GLY A 54 30.78 -15.37 4.20
C GLY A 54 31.43 -16.71 3.78
N PRO A 55 31.88 -17.55 4.74
CA PRO A 55 32.70 -18.71 4.45
C PRO A 55 31.97 -19.77 3.60
N ALA A 56 32.77 -20.38 2.71
CA ALA A 56 32.37 -21.26 1.63
C ALA A 56 31.48 -22.43 2.05
N THR A 57 30.24 -22.45 1.54
CA THR A 57 29.47 -23.66 1.30
C THR A 57 29.03 -23.61 -0.16
N GLY A 58 29.20 -24.70 -0.91
CA GLY A 58 28.99 -24.79 -2.36
C GLY A 58 27.53 -24.68 -2.81
N ALA A 59 26.76 -23.73 -2.28
CA ALA A 59 25.43 -23.36 -2.75
C ALA A 59 25.53 -22.33 -3.91
N PRO A 60 24.59 -22.37 -4.88
CA PRO A 60 24.50 -21.32 -5.91
C PRO A 60 24.28 -19.92 -5.27
N PRO A 61 24.73 -18.83 -5.93
CA PRO A 61 24.70 -17.48 -5.35
C PRO A 61 23.28 -17.04 -4.97
N VAL A 62 23.17 -16.39 -3.80
CA VAL A 62 21.93 -16.20 -3.03
C VAL A 62 21.25 -14.85 -3.28
N GLU A 63 21.98 -13.82 -3.73
CA GLU A 63 21.45 -12.50 -4.12
C GLU A 63 22.28 -11.95 -5.30
N ALA A 64 21.69 -11.81 -6.49
CA ALA A 64 22.39 -11.21 -7.63
C ALA A 64 22.18 -9.69 -7.63
N ILE A 65 23.25 -8.90 -7.59
CA ILE A 65 23.14 -7.44 -7.69
C ILE A 65 22.76 -7.08 -9.13
N ASN A 66 21.75 -6.23 -9.26
CA ASN A 66 21.20 -5.73 -10.51
C ASN A 66 22.12 -4.70 -11.16
N HIS A 67 23.35 -5.10 -11.50
CA HIS A 67 24.18 -4.32 -12.41
C HIS A 67 23.70 -4.60 -13.85
N THR A 68 23.66 -3.56 -14.68
CA THR A 68 23.61 -3.74 -16.14
C THR A 68 24.97 -3.45 -16.73
N ASP A 69 25.09 -3.50 -18.05
CA ASP A 69 26.29 -3.05 -18.76
C ASP A 69 26.50 -1.52 -18.66
N THR A 70 25.44 -0.77 -18.35
CA THR A 70 25.36 0.70 -18.35
C THR A 70 25.02 1.28 -17.00
N ARG A 71 24.57 0.48 -16.02
CA ARG A 71 24.15 0.95 -14.70
C ARG A 71 24.76 0.10 -13.59
N PHE A 72 25.43 0.76 -12.65
CA PHE A 72 26.24 0.09 -11.64
C PHE A 72 25.95 0.61 -10.22
N TRP A 73 25.66 -0.32 -9.32
CA TRP A 73 25.49 -0.02 -7.89
C TRP A 73 26.84 0.20 -7.22
N VAL A 74 27.00 1.34 -6.56
CA VAL A 74 28.26 1.76 -5.95
C VAL A 74 28.03 2.07 -4.47
N ARG A 75 29.00 1.70 -3.64
CA ARG A 75 28.97 1.97 -2.21
C ARG A 75 30.28 2.52 -1.69
N SER A 76 30.21 3.12 -0.52
CA SER A 76 31.39 3.36 0.31
C SER A 76 31.94 2.05 0.89
N PRO A 77 33.27 1.89 1.02
CA PRO A 77 33.87 0.65 1.47
C PRO A 77 33.49 0.20 2.89
N ARG A 78 33.19 1.14 3.80
CA ARG A 78 32.86 0.84 5.20
C ARG A 78 31.43 1.26 5.57
N GLY A 79 30.60 1.58 4.59
CA GLY A 79 29.22 2.04 4.81
C GLY A 79 29.11 3.46 5.35
N GLU A 80 30.16 4.27 5.22
CA GLU A 80 30.15 5.69 5.55
C GLU A 80 29.28 6.51 4.57
N GLN A 81 28.77 7.64 5.05
CA GLN A 81 28.02 8.59 4.23
C GLN A 81 28.90 9.22 3.15
N LEU A 82 28.41 9.20 1.91
CA LEU A 82 29.07 9.84 0.78
C LEU A 82 28.93 11.37 0.87
N ALA A 83 30.06 12.07 0.76
CA ALA A 83 30.06 13.53 0.73
C ALA A 83 29.66 14.05 -0.66
N ASP A 84 29.02 15.22 -0.73
CA ASP A 84 28.68 15.85 -2.02
C ASP A 84 29.92 16.08 -2.89
N ARG A 85 31.04 16.50 -2.28
CA ARG A 85 32.33 16.65 -2.95
C ARG A 85 32.83 15.35 -3.57
N GLN A 86 32.62 14.21 -2.91
CA GLN A 86 33.04 12.91 -3.45
C GLN A 86 32.22 12.52 -4.70
N LEU A 87 30.93 12.90 -4.74
CA LEU A 87 30.11 12.74 -5.94
C LEU A 87 30.58 13.67 -7.07
N ASP A 88 30.98 14.90 -6.74
CA ASP A 88 31.56 15.83 -7.73
C ASP A 88 32.89 15.31 -8.29
N ASP A 89 33.72 14.67 -7.46
CA ASP A 89 34.96 14.02 -7.90
C ASP A 89 34.67 12.83 -8.84
N VAL A 90 33.62 12.05 -8.58
CA VAL A 90 33.12 10.99 -9.49
C VAL A 90 32.69 11.57 -10.82
N THR A 91 31.89 12.63 -10.82
CA THR A 91 31.47 13.32 -12.04
C THR A 91 32.68 13.87 -12.79
N GLY A 92 33.67 14.45 -12.10
CA GLY A 92 34.89 14.94 -12.75
C GLY A 92 35.74 13.85 -13.40
N ALA A 93 35.88 12.69 -12.72
CA ALA A 93 36.71 11.59 -13.19
C ALA A 93 36.06 10.76 -14.31
N LEU A 94 34.74 10.56 -14.25
CA LEU A 94 33.99 9.70 -15.18
C LEU A 94 33.19 10.49 -16.25
N GLY A 95 33.14 11.82 -16.13
CA GLY A 95 32.08 12.71 -16.65
C GLY A 95 31.83 12.82 -18.15
N ARG A 96 32.65 12.21 -19.01
CA ARG A 96 32.29 12.15 -20.45
C ARG A 96 31.33 11.02 -20.79
N GLN A 97 31.28 9.99 -19.96
CA GLN A 97 30.46 8.79 -20.18
C GLN A 97 29.37 8.63 -19.11
N LEU A 98 29.52 9.30 -17.97
CA LEU A 98 28.55 9.30 -16.88
C LEU A 98 27.37 10.22 -17.23
N GLU A 99 26.16 9.66 -17.29
CA GLU A 99 24.93 10.42 -17.58
C GLU A 99 24.36 11.05 -16.32
N TRP A 100 24.26 10.26 -15.24
CA TRP A 100 23.70 10.72 -13.98
C TRP A 100 24.15 9.85 -12.80
N ILE A 101 24.02 10.41 -11.60
CA ILE A 101 24.21 9.73 -10.32
C ILE A 101 22.84 9.68 -9.63
N GLY A 102 22.31 8.48 -9.48
CA GLY A 102 21.00 8.22 -8.87
C GLY A 102 21.10 7.99 -7.36
N PRO A 103 20.19 8.59 -6.57
CA PRO A 103 20.10 8.32 -5.14
C PRO A 103 19.58 6.90 -4.86
N VAL A 104 20.07 6.29 -3.79
CA VAL A 104 19.56 5.00 -3.33
C VAL A 104 18.68 5.22 -2.12
N TYR A 105 17.50 4.62 -2.11
CA TYR A 105 16.57 4.65 -1.00
C TYR A 105 16.31 3.25 -0.45
N ARG A 106 16.01 3.20 0.84
CA ARG A 106 15.66 2.01 1.58
C ARG A 106 14.17 2.02 1.90
N ALA A 107 13.50 0.93 1.52
CA ALA A 107 12.16 0.63 2.01
C ALA A 107 12.24 0.05 3.43
N SER A 108 11.40 0.55 4.34
CA SER A 108 11.35 0.13 5.74
C SER A 108 10.88 -1.32 5.91
N ASP A 109 10.14 -1.84 4.94
CA ASP A 109 9.48 -3.15 4.94
C ASP A 109 10.35 -4.29 4.37
N ALA A 110 11.53 -3.98 3.85
CA ALA A 110 12.44 -4.96 3.26
C ALA A 110 13.86 -4.84 3.87
N PRO A 111 14.26 -5.76 4.78
CA PRO A 111 15.58 -5.72 5.39
C PRO A 111 16.68 -6.08 4.38
N GLY A 112 17.92 -5.66 4.66
CA GLY A 112 19.09 -6.01 3.85
C GLY A 112 19.15 -5.29 2.49
N ARG A 113 19.74 -5.95 1.48
CA ARG A 113 19.89 -5.38 0.12
C ARG A 113 18.59 -5.43 -0.69
N ALA A 114 17.66 -6.31 -0.32
CA ALA A 114 16.37 -6.44 -0.99
C ALA A 114 15.47 -5.19 -0.87
N GLY A 115 15.65 -4.38 0.17
CA GLY A 115 14.93 -3.11 0.34
C GLY A 115 15.55 -1.91 -0.34
N LEU A 116 16.71 -2.07 -1.00
CA LEU A 116 17.41 -1.00 -1.68
C LEU A 116 16.93 -0.86 -3.13
N HIS A 117 16.57 0.35 -3.50
CA HIS A 117 16.17 0.70 -4.87
C HIS A 117 16.59 2.13 -5.21
N CYS A 118 16.69 2.41 -6.49
CA CYS A 118 16.97 3.72 -7.05
C CYS A 118 15.78 4.11 -7.92
N PRO A 119 14.96 5.10 -7.53
CA PRO A 119 14.03 5.71 -8.47
C PRO A 119 14.86 6.46 -9.50
N LEU A 120 14.69 6.08 -10.76
CA LEU A 120 15.57 6.48 -11.85
C LEU A 120 15.45 8.00 -12.12
N PRO A 121 16.57 8.77 -12.10
CA PRO A 121 16.53 10.21 -12.34
C PRO A 121 16.04 10.60 -13.74
N ASP A 122 16.19 9.71 -14.71
CA ASP A 122 15.98 9.94 -16.14
C ASP A 122 14.64 9.41 -16.67
N SER A 123 13.78 8.84 -15.83
CA SER A 123 12.57 8.18 -16.30
C SER A 123 11.36 8.39 -15.38
N LEU A 124 10.21 8.60 -16.00
CA LEU A 124 8.90 8.69 -15.37
C LEU A 124 7.85 7.93 -16.19
N VAL A 125 6.79 7.48 -15.51
CA VAL A 125 5.62 6.89 -16.15
C VAL A 125 4.41 7.74 -15.82
N LEU A 126 3.69 8.20 -16.85
CA LEU A 126 2.55 9.10 -16.72
C LEU A 126 1.26 8.37 -17.13
N LEU A 127 0.17 8.65 -16.44
CA LEU A 127 -1.20 8.29 -16.85
C LEU A 127 -1.91 9.54 -17.37
N ALA A 128 -2.49 9.45 -18.57
CA ALA A 128 -3.28 10.54 -19.13
C ALA A 128 -4.61 10.72 -18.39
N GLY A 129 -5.07 11.97 -18.27
CA GLY A 129 -6.36 12.34 -17.67
C GLY A 129 -7.60 11.65 -18.30
N GLU A 130 -8.64 11.41 -17.50
CA GLU A 130 -9.92 10.75 -17.89
C GLU A 130 -10.60 11.29 -19.16
N GLN A 131 -10.32 12.54 -19.58
CA GLN A 131 -10.90 13.13 -20.80
C GLN A 131 -10.10 12.84 -22.09
N GLY A 132 -9.09 11.97 -22.04
CA GLY A 132 -8.22 11.71 -23.19
C GLY A 132 -7.28 12.87 -23.46
N ALA A 133 -6.76 13.48 -22.38
CA ALA A 133 -5.83 14.60 -22.44
C ALA A 133 -4.64 14.28 -23.36
N ASP A 134 -4.30 15.21 -24.24
CA ASP A 134 -3.15 15.07 -25.14
C ASP A 134 -1.87 15.35 -24.35
N LEU A 135 -1.20 14.28 -23.93
CA LEU A 135 0.07 14.36 -23.21
C LEU A 135 1.18 15.10 -24.01
N ARG A 136 0.98 15.36 -25.32
CA ARG A 136 1.88 16.25 -26.08
C ARG A 136 1.94 17.67 -25.51
N ALA A 137 0.83 18.19 -24.98
CA ALA A 137 0.83 19.51 -24.34
C ALA A 137 1.66 19.51 -23.04
N VAL A 138 1.77 18.35 -22.38
CA VAL A 138 2.63 18.16 -21.20
C VAL A 138 4.10 18.11 -21.63
N GLU A 139 4.42 17.43 -22.72
CA GLU A 139 5.77 17.39 -23.32
C GLU A 139 6.29 18.78 -23.71
N ASP A 140 5.42 19.69 -24.17
CA ASP A 140 5.80 21.06 -24.52
C ASP A 140 6.08 21.94 -23.29
N ARG A 141 5.51 21.61 -22.14
CA ARG A 141 5.58 22.40 -20.90
C ARG A 141 6.66 21.91 -19.93
N PHE A 142 7.00 20.63 -19.99
CA PHE A 142 7.89 19.97 -19.05
C PHE A 142 9.06 19.31 -19.79
N PRO A 143 10.26 19.19 -19.17
CA PRO A 143 11.45 18.62 -19.81
C PRO A 143 11.38 17.09 -19.90
N ILE A 144 10.35 16.57 -20.60
CA ILE A 144 10.10 15.16 -20.84
C ILE A 144 9.97 14.88 -22.33
N ARG A 145 10.32 13.65 -22.73
CA ARG A 145 10.06 13.15 -24.09
C ARG A 145 9.56 11.72 -24.04
N GLN A 146 8.53 11.42 -24.83
CA GLN A 146 8.07 10.05 -25.01
C GLN A 146 9.16 9.23 -25.72
N THR A 147 9.34 7.98 -25.32
CA THR A 147 10.32 7.06 -25.93
C THR A 147 9.64 6.06 -26.84
N ASP A 148 10.26 5.74 -27.98
CA ASP A 148 9.72 4.79 -28.98
C ASP A 148 9.72 3.31 -28.51
N ASP A 149 10.28 3.01 -27.33
CA ASP A 149 10.37 1.65 -26.75
C ASP A 149 9.02 1.12 -26.21
N ASP A 150 7.94 1.77 -26.64
CA ASP A 150 6.55 1.63 -26.22
C ASP A 150 5.95 0.25 -26.49
N ARG A 151 6.49 -0.56 -27.41
CA ARG A 151 5.84 -1.84 -27.77
C ARG A 151 5.82 -2.83 -26.61
N ARG A 152 6.89 -2.98 -25.82
CA ARG A 152 6.87 -3.92 -24.67
C ARG A 152 6.13 -3.35 -23.46
N PHE A 153 6.19 -2.04 -23.24
CA PHE A 153 5.51 -1.41 -22.10
C PHE A 153 4.00 -1.32 -22.33
N ALA A 154 3.56 -0.95 -23.54
CA ALA A 154 2.15 -0.93 -23.93
C ALA A 154 1.53 -2.33 -24.00
N ASP A 155 2.26 -3.36 -24.42
CA ASP A 155 1.72 -4.73 -24.45
C ASP A 155 1.57 -5.35 -23.04
N THR A 156 2.32 -4.86 -22.04
CA THR A 156 2.33 -5.40 -20.66
C THR A 156 1.49 -4.57 -19.68
N VAL A 157 1.37 -3.25 -19.88
CA VAL A 157 0.68 -2.29 -18.98
C VAL A 157 -0.48 -1.56 -19.70
N GLY A 158 -0.53 -1.58 -21.04
CA GLY A 158 -1.40 -0.75 -21.87
C GLY A 158 -2.91 -1.03 -21.80
N ALA A 159 -3.38 -1.93 -20.94
CA ALA A 159 -4.79 -1.98 -20.56
C ALA A 159 -5.21 -0.82 -19.62
N GLY A 160 -4.27 0.06 -19.23
CA GLY A 160 -4.48 1.14 -18.27
C GLY A 160 -4.21 2.57 -18.74
N GLY A 161 -3.62 2.83 -19.92
CA GLY A 161 -3.38 4.20 -20.42
C GLY A 161 -2.05 4.86 -20.01
N TYR A 162 -1.12 4.12 -19.38
CA TYR A 162 0.19 4.63 -18.98
C TYR A 162 1.18 4.76 -20.15
N ARG A 163 2.04 5.79 -20.10
CA ARG A 163 3.14 6.04 -21.06
C ARG A 163 4.45 6.34 -20.34
N ARG A 164 5.57 5.88 -20.91
CA ARG A 164 6.91 6.12 -20.37
C ARG A 164 7.55 7.35 -21.00
N TYR A 165 8.21 8.14 -20.17
CA TYR A 165 8.87 9.38 -20.53
C TYR A 165 10.32 9.39 -20.05
N THR A 166 11.23 9.84 -20.91
CA THR A 166 12.59 10.19 -20.53
C THR A 166 12.63 11.63 -20.05
N VAL A 167 13.34 11.87 -18.95
CA VAL A 167 13.54 13.17 -18.32
C VAL A 167 14.91 13.72 -18.72
N ASP A 168 14.97 15.00 -19.11
CA ASP A 168 16.26 15.68 -19.31
C ASP A 168 16.93 16.02 -17.97
N VAL A 169 17.77 15.10 -17.50
CA VAL A 169 18.51 15.21 -16.23
C VAL A 169 19.49 16.38 -16.17
N SER A 170 19.82 17.00 -17.31
CA SER A 170 20.63 18.23 -17.32
C SER A 170 19.85 19.45 -16.84
N VAL A 171 18.51 19.40 -16.90
CA VAL A 171 17.59 20.46 -16.47
C VAL A 171 17.01 20.13 -15.09
N THR A 172 16.49 18.92 -14.91
CA THR A 172 15.87 18.47 -13.67
C THR A 172 15.91 16.95 -13.55
N ASP A 173 15.94 16.43 -12.34
CA ASP A 173 15.69 15.01 -12.09
C ASP A 173 14.19 14.68 -12.07
N SER A 174 13.88 13.39 -12.25
CA SER A 174 12.52 12.84 -12.19
C SER A 174 11.79 13.14 -10.88
N HIS A 175 12.49 13.30 -9.75
CA HIS A 175 11.87 13.53 -8.45
C HIS A 175 11.29 14.94 -8.33
N ARG A 176 12.11 15.95 -8.65
CA ARG A 176 11.68 17.35 -8.70
C ARG A 176 10.60 17.53 -9.75
N LEU A 177 10.80 16.91 -10.91
CA LEU A 177 9.86 17.00 -12.01
C LEU A 177 8.52 16.35 -11.68
N ARG A 178 8.50 15.22 -10.98
CA ARG A 178 7.27 14.60 -10.51
C ARG A 178 6.47 15.55 -9.63
N THR A 179 7.13 16.28 -8.73
CA THR A 179 6.45 17.28 -7.89
C THR A 179 5.82 18.38 -8.74
N LEU A 180 6.56 18.89 -9.74
CA LEU A 180 6.06 19.90 -10.68
C LEU A 180 4.90 19.37 -11.54
N LEU A 181 5.01 18.16 -12.09
CA LEU A 181 3.93 17.55 -12.88
C LEU A 181 2.65 17.38 -12.04
N LEU A 182 2.76 16.89 -10.81
CA LEU A 182 1.59 16.68 -9.95
C LEU A 182 0.91 17.98 -9.49
N THR A 183 1.67 19.08 -9.42
CA THR A 183 1.19 20.39 -8.95
C THR A 183 0.79 21.33 -10.08
N GLU A 184 1.44 21.24 -11.24
CA GLU A 184 1.29 22.20 -12.34
C GLU A 184 0.68 21.60 -13.62
N ALA A 185 0.70 20.27 -13.83
CA ALA A 185 0.11 19.67 -15.03
C ALA A 185 -1.44 19.61 -14.98
N GLY A 186 -2.06 20.02 -13.88
CA GLY A 186 -3.53 20.14 -13.78
C GLY A 186 -4.25 18.79 -13.91
N ASP A 187 -5.23 18.74 -14.83
CA ASP A 187 -6.04 17.54 -15.12
C ASP A 187 -5.50 16.76 -16.34
N ASP A 188 -4.38 17.21 -16.93
CA ASP A 188 -3.78 16.55 -18.10
C ASP A 188 -3.12 15.22 -17.71
N VAL A 189 -2.74 15.07 -16.44
CA VAL A 189 -2.02 13.92 -15.90
C VAL A 189 -2.74 13.42 -14.64
N ASP A 190 -3.23 12.17 -14.67
CA ASP A 190 -3.88 11.52 -13.53
C ASP A 190 -2.88 10.86 -12.57
N GLU A 191 -1.71 10.46 -13.08
CA GLU A 191 -0.69 9.78 -12.27
C GLU A 191 0.71 10.03 -12.80
N VAL A 192 1.67 10.19 -11.88
CA VAL A 192 3.11 10.25 -12.19
C VAL A 192 3.83 9.26 -11.28
N LEU A 193 4.31 8.17 -11.87
CA LEU A 193 5.04 7.09 -11.22
C LEU A 193 6.53 7.22 -11.47
N HIS A 194 7.34 6.89 -10.48
CA HIS A 194 8.77 6.70 -10.71
C HIS A 194 9.03 5.33 -11.30
N GLU A 195 9.89 5.25 -12.31
CA GLU A 195 10.51 3.98 -12.63
C GLU A 195 11.58 3.70 -11.58
N ASN A 196 11.59 2.48 -11.04
CA ASN A 196 12.51 2.10 -9.96
C ASN A 196 13.40 0.94 -10.41
N MET A 197 14.69 1.07 -10.15
CA MET A 197 15.65 -0.01 -10.31
C MET A 197 15.96 -0.61 -8.94
N PRO A 198 15.57 -1.87 -8.67
CA PRO A 198 15.89 -2.56 -7.43
C PRO A 198 17.35 -3.02 -7.43
N MET A 199 17.97 -3.11 -6.24
CA MET A 199 19.36 -3.56 -6.12
C MET A 199 19.55 -5.04 -6.39
N VAL A 200 18.56 -5.90 -6.10
CA VAL A 200 18.69 -7.36 -6.20
C VAL A 200 17.75 -7.93 -7.26
N LEU A 201 18.26 -8.85 -8.09
CA LEU A 201 17.50 -9.65 -9.05
C LEU A 201 17.25 -11.09 -8.55
N PRO A 202 16.16 -11.76 -9.04
CA PRO A 202 15.12 -11.20 -9.90
C PRO A 202 14.19 -10.25 -9.11
N TYR A 203 13.78 -9.14 -9.75
CA TYR A 203 12.74 -8.27 -9.22
C TYR A 203 11.36 -8.92 -9.31
N THR A 204 11.15 -9.64 -10.40
CA THR A 204 9.97 -10.42 -10.76
C THR A 204 10.44 -11.60 -11.60
N GLY A 205 10.10 -12.81 -11.19
CA GLY A 205 10.60 -14.03 -11.82
C GLY A 205 10.71 -15.09 -10.74
N ARG A 206 9.66 -15.89 -10.67
CA ARG A 206 9.47 -17.08 -9.83
C ARG A 206 10.16 -17.06 -8.47
N LEU A 207 9.33 -17.05 -7.43
CA LEU A 207 9.74 -17.36 -6.07
C LEU A 207 10.79 -18.49 -6.00
N SER A 208 11.91 -18.18 -5.37
CA SER A 208 13.07 -19.05 -5.18
C SER A 208 12.88 -20.06 -4.05
N GLU A 209 11.73 -20.01 -3.40
CA GLU A 209 11.24 -20.98 -2.43
C GLU A 209 11.18 -22.40 -3.05
N PRO A 210 11.79 -23.42 -2.42
CA PRO A 210 11.88 -24.77 -2.98
C PRO A 210 10.54 -25.42 -3.32
N LEU A 211 9.45 -25.07 -2.61
CA LEU A 211 8.11 -25.59 -2.82
C LEU A 211 7.25 -24.72 -3.74
N SER A 212 7.76 -23.59 -4.26
CA SER A 212 7.02 -22.75 -5.21
C SER A 212 6.44 -23.52 -6.41
N PRO A 213 7.09 -24.56 -6.99
CA PRO A 213 6.52 -25.35 -8.09
C PRO A 213 5.24 -26.13 -7.70
N GLU A 214 5.03 -26.39 -6.42
CA GLU A 214 3.89 -27.15 -5.92
C GLU A 214 2.65 -26.27 -5.67
N GLN A 215 2.83 -24.95 -5.56
CA GLN A 215 1.81 -23.97 -5.15
C GLN A 215 0.84 -23.58 -6.26
N TRP A 216 0.18 -24.58 -6.86
CA TRP A 216 -0.84 -24.42 -7.89
C TRP A 216 -1.95 -23.42 -7.49
N ASN A 217 -2.21 -23.31 -6.19
CA ASN A 217 -3.22 -22.42 -5.62
C ASN A 217 -2.93 -20.95 -5.94
N LEU A 218 -1.66 -20.55 -5.94
CA LEU A 218 -1.22 -19.18 -6.21
C LEU A 218 -1.32 -18.85 -7.70
N ASP A 219 -1.00 -19.81 -8.56
CA ASP A 219 -1.22 -19.68 -10.00
C ASP A 219 -2.72 -19.51 -10.34
N ARG A 220 -3.60 -20.23 -9.63
CA ARG A 220 -5.05 -20.19 -9.90
C ARG A 220 -5.74 -18.89 -9.51
N ILE A 221 -5.14 -18.14 -8.59
CA ILE A 221 -5.60 -16.81 -8.22
C ILE A 221 -4.77 -15.71 -8.89
N VAL A 222 -3.85 -16.07 -9.80
CA VAL A 222 -2.98 -15.14 -10.52
C VAL A 222 -2.12 -14.29 -9.56
N ALA A 223 -1.76 -14.85 -8.40
CA ALA A 223 -0.74 -14.29 -7.52
C ALA A 223 0.66 -14.56 -8.09
N SER A 224 0.84 -15.76 -8.64
CA SER A 224 2.05 -16.26 -9.30
C SER A 224 1.71 -16.77 -10.72
N ALA A 225 2.73 -17.09 -11.51
CA ALA A 225 2.60 -17.78 -12.78
C ALA A 225 3.60 -18.95 -12.89
N PRO A 226 3.23 -20.03 -13.61
CA PRO A 226 4.12 -21.17 -13.83
C PRO A 226 5.19 -20.93 -14.90
N GLN A 227 5.11 -19.81 -15.63
CA GLN A 227 6.03 -19.41 -16.71
C GLN A 227 6.48 -17.97 -16.52
N ASP A 228 7.77 -17.71 -16.77
CA ASP A 228 8.35 -16.36 -16.70
C ASP A 228 7.77 -15.45 -17.80
N GLY A 229 7.66 -14.14 -17.49
CA GLY A 229 7.17 -13.13 -18.43
C GLY A 229 5.64 -12.96 -18.49
N VAL A 230 4.89 -13.66 -17.65
CA VAL A 230 3.46 -13.43 -17.44
C VAL A 230 3.28 -12.47 -16.26
N LEU A 231 2.53 -11.38 -16.45
CA LEU A 231 2.20 -10.45 -15.38
C LEU A 231 1.27 -11.11 -14.34
N THR A 232 1.56 -10.89 -13.07
CA THR A 232 0.91 -11.49 -11.90
C THR A 232 0.69 -10.45 -10.80
N GLY A 233 -0.08 -10.82 -9.77
CA GLY A 233 -0.27 -9.98 -8.60
C GLY A 233 1.04 -9.63 -7.89
N TRP A 234 1.97 -10.58 -7.80
CA TRP A 234 3.24 -10.36 -7.11
C TRP A 234 4.22 -9.43 -7.83
N ASP A 235 3.96 -9.12 -9.10
CA ASP A 235 4.70 -8.07 -9.80
C ASP A 235 4.34 -6.67 -9.29
N TYR A 236 3.20 -6.52 -8.61
CA TYR A 236 2.81 -5.27 -7.94
C TYR A 236 3.30 -5.24 -6.48
N THR A 237 3.04 -6.30 -5.71
CA THR A 237 3.47 -6.39 -4.31
C THR A 237 3.39 -7.83 -3.77
N LEU A 238 4.26 -8.16 -2.82
CA LEU A 238 4.22 -9.38 -2.00
C LEU A 238 3.62 -9.11 -0.60
N GLY A 239 3.13 -7.89 -0.37
CA GLY A 239 2.69 -7.40 0.94
C GLY A 239 3.67 -6.38 1.54
N SER A 240 3.34 -5.88 2.72
CA SER A 240 4.16 -4.94 3.48
C SER A 240 4.16 -5.30 4.96
N GLY A 241 5.29 -5.05 5.63
CA GLY A 241 5.44 -5.22 7.07
C GLY A 241 4.43 -4.41 7.90
N ASP A 242 3.87 -3.35 7.32
CA ASP A 242 2.90 -2.45 7.97
C ASP A 242 1.47 -3.00 8.00
N VAL A 243 1.17 -4.07 7.24
CA VAL A 243 -0.16 -4.67 7.18
C VAL A 243 -0.18 -5.99 7.95
N VAL A 244 -0.68 -5.94 9.18
CA VAL A 244 -0.77 -7.12 10.05
C VAL A 244 -2.00 -7.96 9.71
N ILE A 245 -1.79 -9.26 9.48
CA ILE A 245 -2.85 -10.25 9.28
C ILE A 245 -3.05 -11.03 10.57
N CYS A 246 -4.20 -10.85 11.22
CA CYS A 246 -4.56 -11.65 12.37
C CYS A 246 -5.19 -12.99 11.95
N VAL A 247 -4.67 -14.09 12.51
CA VAL A 247 -5.22 -15.43 12.34
C VAL A 247 -5.90 -15.83 13.64
N VAL A 248 -7.23 -15.82 13.63
CA VAL A 248 -8.06 -16.26 14.75
C VAL A 248 -8.42 -17.73 14.52
N ASP A 249 -7.74 -18.63 15.23
CA ASP A 249 -7.80 -20.08 14.98
C ASP A 249 -7.38 -20.89 16.24
N SER A 250 -6.87 -22.11 16.09
CA SER A 250 -6.36 -22.95 17.17
C SER A 250 -4.95 -22.55 17.66
N GLY A 251 -4.42 -21.41 17.21
CA GLY A 251 -3.06 -20.96 17.45
C GLY A 251 -2.09 -21.18 16.27
N VAL A 252 -0.99 -20.44 16.28
CA VAL A 252 0.08 -20.46 15.27
C VAL A 252 1.40 -20.72 15.97
N ASP A 253 2.23 -21.58 15.40
CA ASP A 253 3.59 -21.79 15.86
C ASP A 253 4.43 -20.51 15.74
N LEU A 254 4.69 -19.87 16.87
CA LEU A 254 5.44 -18.62 16.97
C LEU A 254 6.90 -18.75 16.53
N THR A 255 7.43 -19.97 16.50
CA THR A 255 8.83 -20.27 16.16
C THR A 255 8.99 -20.83 14.76
N HIS A 256 7.89 -20.88 14.00
CA HIS A 256 7.91 -21.49 12.67
C HIS A 256 8.89 -20.74 11.75
N PRO A 257 9.89 -21.43 11.18
CA PRO A 257 10.98 -20.78 10.49
C PRO A 257 10.59 -20.16 9.13
N ASP A 258 9.42 -20.50 8.62
CA ASP A 258 8.84 -19.98 7.38
C ASP A 258 7.74 -18.92 7.60
N LEU A 259 7.57 -18.43 8.83
CA LEU A 259 6.57 -17.42 9.18
C LEU A 259 7.22 -16.23 9.89
N TRP A 260 6.70 -15.02 9.65
CA TRP A 260 6.96 -13.85 10.48
C TRP A 260 5.80 -13.67 11.45
N VAL A 261 5.94 -14.21 12.66
CA VAL A 261 4.86 -14.24 13.65
C VAL A 261 5.12 -13.23 14.76
N LEU A 262 4.10 -12.44 15.09
CA LEU A 262 4.10 -11.49 16.20
C LEU A 262 3.65 -12.18 17.51
N PRO A 263 3.94 -11.60 18.68
CA PRO A 263 3.36 -12.05 19.94
C PRO A 263 1.82 -12.02 19.88
N GLY A 264 1.18 -13.15 20.16
CA GLY A 264 -0.27 -13.32 20.04
C GLY A 264 -1.03 -13.34 21.36
N LEU A 265 -2.29 -13.77 21.29
CA LEU A 265 -3.18 -13.96 22.43
C LEU A 265 -3.76 -15.38 22.47
N SER A 266 -3.79 -16.00 23.64
CA SER A 266 -4.67 -17.14 23.93
C SER A 266 -5.95 -16.66 24.63
N THR A 267 -7.12 -17.02 24.10
CA THR A 267 -8.42 -16.53 24.58
C THR A 267 -9.09 -17.48 25.59
N GLY A 268 -8.59 -18.71 25.74
CA GLY A 268 -9.11 -19.75 26.64
C GLY A 268 -8.99 -19.40 28.13
N SER A 269 -9.88 -19.97 28.94
CA SER A 269 -9.93 -19.73 30.39
C SER A 269 -8.94 -20.62 31.16
N GLY A 270 -7.78 -20.07 31.51
CA GLY A 270 -6.74 -20.62 32.40
C GLY A 270 -5.49 -21.06 31.63
N ALA A 271 -4.27 -20.54 31.85
CA ALA A 271 -3.72 -19.80 32.97
C ALA A 271 -2.45 -19.01 32.54
N SER A 272 -2.08 -17.98 33.31
CA SER A 272 -0.72 -17.40 33.38
C SER A 272 -0.01 -16.99 32.07
N GLY A 273 0.10 -15.68 31.84
CA GLY A 273 1.34 -14.92 31.60
C GLY A 273 2.40 -15.33 30.55
N ASP A 274 2.53 -16.61 30.20
CA ASP A 274 3.55 -17.22 29.34
C ASP A 274 2.94 -18.29 28.37
N ASP A 275 1.62 -18.34 28.23
CA ASP A 275 0.90 -19.35 27.43
C ASP A 275 1.06 -19.12 25.91
N VAL A 276 1.95 -19.92 25.31
CA VAL A 276 2.22 -19.96 23.87
C VAL A 276 0.93 -20.33 23.11
N PRO A 277 0.57 -19.63 22.01
CA PRO A 277 -0.61 -19.93 21.20
C PRO A 277 -0.45 -21.22 20.39
N VAL A 278 -0.39 -22.40 21.04
CA VAL A 278 -0.41 -23.71 20.38
C VAL A 278 -0.99 -24.81 21.27
N GLN A 279 -2.02 -25.52 20.78
CA GLN A 279 -2.05 -26.99 20.54
C GLN A 279 -3.38 -27.72 20.77
N SER A 280 -4.37 -27.21 21.50
CA SER A 280 -5.41 -28.13 22.03
C SER A 280 -6.54 -28.54 21.08
N PHE A 281 -6.90 -27.76 20.05
CA PHE A 281 -8.15 -28.04 19.30
C PHE A 281 -7.98 -28.69 17.91
N ALA A 282 -6.89 -28.44 17.16
CA ALA A 282 -6.83 -28.87 15.75
C ALA A 282 -5.41 -29.03 15.14
N ALA A 283 -4.45 -29.61 15.86
CA ALA A 283 -3.18 -30.14 15.29
C ALA A 283 -2.48 -29.24 14.24
N GLY A 284 -2.33 -27.94 14.54
CA GLY A 284 -1.64 -27.00 13.65
C GLY A 284 -2.48 -26.30 12.59
N HIS A 285 -3.83 -26.36 12.69
CA HIS A 285 -4.75 -25.70 11.76
C HIS A 285 -4.49 -24.20 11.58
N GLY A 286 -4.24 -23.47 12.67
CA GLY A 286 -3.89 -22.05 12.59
C GLY A 286 -2.54 -21.80 11.92
N THR A 287 -1.52 -22.63 12.17
CA THR A 287 -0.24 -22.58 11.44
C THR A 287 -0.46 -22.80 9.95
N MET A 288 -1.26 -23.81 9.56
CA MET A 288 -1.63 -24.06 8.17
C MET A 288 -2.35 -22.86 7.52
N SER A 289 -3.27 -22.22 8.24
CA SER A 289 -3.94 -21.00 7.77
C SER A 289 -2.97 -19.82 7.62
N ALA A 290 -2.06 -19.63 8.57
CA ALA A 290 -1.03 -18.60 8.52
C ALA A 290 -0.09 -18.78 7.33
N GLY A 291 0.30 -20.03 7.01
CA GLY A 291 1.14 -20.33 5.85
C GLY A 291 0.49 -19.95 4.53
N VAL A 292 -0.81 -20.24 4.36
CA VAL A 292 -1.54 -19.86 3.14
C VAL A 292 -1.62 -18.33 3.01
N ALA A 293 -1.88 -17.63 4.10
CA ALA A 293 -2.02 -16.18 4.08
C ALA A 293 -0.67 -15.47 3.85
N ALA A 294 0.38 -15.86 4.59
CA ALA A 294 1.62 -15.10 4.71
C ALA A 294 2.86 -15.94 5.10
N ALA A 295 3.00 -17.18 4.62
CA ALA A 295 4.33 -17.81 4.62
C ALA A 295 5.35 -16.89 3.96
N ARG A 296 6.52 -16.76 4.57
CA ARG A 296 7.46 -15.69 4.29
C ARG A 296 8.04 -15.85 2.89
N ALA A 297 7.80 -14.87 2.04
CA ALA A 297 8.40 -14.83 0.71
C ALA A 297 9.84 -14.29 0.78
N LYS A 298 10.65 -14.65 -0.23
CA LYS A 298 12.04 -14.23 -0.42
C LYS A 298 12.97 -14.64 0.73
N ASN A 299 12.67 -15.76 1.40
CA ASN A 299 13.50 -16.32 2.46
C ASN A 299 14.26 -17.59 2.04
N LEU A 300 14.05 -18.05 0.78
CA LEU A 300 14.69 -19.24 0.18
C LEU A 300 14.36 -20.55 0.90
N ARG A 301 13.27 -20.57 1.67
CA ARG A 301 12.83 -21.74 2.44
C ARG A 301 11.38 -22.05 2.07
N GLY A 302 11.04 -23.33 2.14
CA GLY A 302 9.64 -23.73 2.15
C GLY A 302 8.84 -23.19 0.97
N LEU A 303 7.79 -22.43 1.28
CA LEU A 303 6.79 -21.89 0.35
C LEU A 303 6.47 -20.44 0.70
N ALA A 304 5.71 -19.74 -0.16
CA ALA A 304 5.20 -18.40 0.17
C ALA A 304 3.69 -18.35 0.31
N GLY A 305 3.22 -17.50 1.22
CA GLY A 305 1.81 -17.17 1.35
C GLY A 305 1.41 -16.11 0.32
N VAL A 306 0.10 -15.89 0.17
CA VAL A 306 -0.42 -14.86 -0.74
C VAL A 306 0.21 -13.48 -0.48
N ALA A 307 0.37 -13.10 0.79
CA ALA A 307 0.99 -11.85 1.24
C ALA A 307 2.25 -12.11 2.08
N GLY A 308 3.24 -12.78 1.49
CA GLY A 308 4.43 -13.28 2.18
C GLY A 308 5.38 -12.26 2.81
N LEU A 309 5.13 -10.94 2.68
CA LEU A 309 5.85 -9.90 3.42
C LEU A 309 5.04 -9.28 4.57
N CYS A 310 3.81 -9.76 4.82
CA CYS A 310 2.97 -9.31 5.93
C CYS A 310 3.23 -10.14 7.19
N PRO A 311 3.31 -9.53 8.39
CA PRO A 311 3.40 -10.26 9.65
C PRO A 311 2.06 -10.90 10.05
N VAL A 312 2.15 -12.04 10.74
CA VAL A 312 1.00 -12.77 11.27
C VAL A 312 0.83 -12.50 12.76
N LEU A 313 -0.37 -12.06 13.16
CA LEU A 313 -0.76 -11.93 14.56
C LEU A 313 -1.65 -13.10 14.99
N PRO A 314 -1.19 -14.01 15.84
CA PRO A 314 -2.00 -15.15 16.24
C PRO A 314 -2.99 -14.84 17.36
N VAL A 315 -4.21 -15.32 17.21
CA VAL A 315 -5.21 -15.42 18.28
C VAL A 315 -5.68 -16.86 18.36
N ALA A 316 -5.39 -17.50 19.49
CA ALA A 316 -5.72 -18.90 19.74
C ALA A 316 -7.03 -19.02 20.55
N PHE A 317 -7.96 -19.83 20.06
CA PHE A 317 -9.11 -20.29 20.80
C PHE A 317 -8.75 -21.42 21.76
N GLY A 318 -9.40 -21.44 22.92
CA GLY A 318 -9.42 -22.61 23.79
C GLY A 318 -10.55 -23.57 23.39
N ASN A 319 -11.79 -23.07 23.35
CA ASN A 319 -12.99 -23.88 23.13
C ASN A 319 -13.91 -23.38 22.01
N VAL A 320 -13.47 -22.39 21.23
CA VAL A 320 -14.20 -21.78 20.11
C VAL A 320 -15.57 -21.24 20.56
N THR A 321 -15.54 -20.35 21.56
CA THR A 321 -16.74 -19.70 22.11
C THR A 321 -16.99 -18.31 21.53
N ASP A 322 -18.23 -17.82 21.63
CA ASP A 322 -18.58 -16.45 21.25
C ASP A 322 -17.83 -15.38 22.07
N TRP A 323 -17.60 -15.63 23.36
CA TRP A 323 -16.77 -14.78 24.22
C TRP A 323 -15.30 -14.75 23.82
N GLU A 324 -14.74 -15.90 23.42
CA GLU A 324 -13.38 -15.97 22.90
C GLU A 324 -13.24 -15.20 21.59
N LEU A 325 -14.22 -15.32 20.67
CA LEU A 325 -14.24 -14.51 19.45
C LEU A 325 -14.34 -13.01 19.77
N TYR A 326 -15.19 -12.62 20.73
CA TYR A 326 -15.31 -11.25 21.18
C TYR A 326 -13.95 -10.69 21.65
N ARG A 327 -13.26 -11.40 22.56
CA ARG A 327 -11.94 -11.00 23.04
C ARG A 327 -10.89 -10.99 21.93
N GLY A 328 -10.93 -12.00 21.06
CA GLY A 328 -9.99 -12.17 19.95
C GLY A 328 -10.06 -11.02 18.94
N LEU A 329 -11.26 -10.63 18.51
CA LEU A 329 -11.43 -9.51 17.58
C LEU A 329 -11.03 -8.17 18.19
N HIS A 330 -11.36 -7.93 19.47
CA HIS A 330 -10.91 -6.72 20.17
C HIS A 330 -9.37 -6.66 20.24
N PHE A 331 -8.72 -7.75 20.65
CA PHE A 331 -7.26 -7.82 20.69
C PHE A 331 -6.63 -7.63 19.31
N ALA A 332 -7.17 -8.28 18.28
CA ALA A 332 -6.65 -8.16 16.91
C ALA A 332 -6.62 -6.70 16.46
N VAL A 333 -7.74 -5.99 16.65
CA VAL A 333 -7.89 -4.58 16.32
C VAL A 333 -6.94 -3.70 17.14
N ASP A 334 -6.91 -3.91 18.46
CA ASP A 334 -6.10 -3.09 19.39
C ASP A 334 -4.60 -3.32 19.20
N ALA A 335 -4.20 -4.49 18.70
CA ALA A 335 -2.83 -4.82 18.30
C ALA A 335 -2.47 -4.38 16.87
N GLY A 336 -3.36 -3.65 16.18
CA GLY A 336 -3.09 -3.05 14.87
C GLY A 336 -3.34 -3.97 13.67
N ALA A 337 -4.05 -5.09 13.83
CA ALA A 337 -4.43 -5.93 12.70
C ALA A 337 -5.37 -5.18 11.75
N ARG A 338 -5.02 -5.19 10.46
CA ARG A 338 -5.86 -4.61 9.39
C ARG A 338 -6.69 -5.66 8.66
N VAL A 339 -6.31 -6.92 8.78
CA VAL A 339 -7.05 -8.05 8.22
C VAL A 339 -7.19 -9.12 9.29
N VAL A 340 -8.37 -9.75 9.38
CA VAL A 340 -8.64 -10.88 10.25
C VAL A 340 -9.10 -12.07 9.41
N SER A 341 -8.42 -13.21 9.56
CA SER A 341 -8.77 -14.50 8.97
C SER A 341 -9.39 -15.42 10.02
N MET A 342 -10.62 -15.85 9.78
CA MET A 342 -11.40 -16.75 10.64
C MET A 342 -11.73 -18.04 9.89
N SER A 343 -10.83 -19.02 9.95
CA SER A 343 -10.93 -20.27 9.18
C SER A 343 -11.86 -21.33 9.82
N PHE A 344 -12.97 -20.90 10.41
CA PHE A 344 -13.96 -21.74 11.09
C PHE A 344 -15.39 -21.29 10.77
N ALA A 345 -16.35 -22.19 10.96
CA ALA A 345 -17.77 -21.89 10.79
C ALA A 345 -18.61 -22.60 11.87
N ILE A 346 -19.46 -21.86 12.57
CA ILE A 346 -20.29 -22.36 13.66
C ILE A 346 -21.76 -22.38 13.23
N PHE A 347 -22.33 -23.59 13.20
CA PHE A 347 -23.74 -23.85 12.92
C PHE A 347 -24.58 -24.01 14.20
N GLY A 348 -23.95 -23.94 15.37
CA GLY A 348 -24.59 -24.01 16.69
C GLY A 348 -25.00 -22.65 17.26
N THR A 349 -25.41 -22.65 18.53
CA THR A 349 -25.87 -21.45 19.24
C THR A 349 -24.68 -20.64 19.76
N TRP A 350 -24.49 -19.45 19.19
CA TRP A 350 -23.67 -18.36 19.71
C TRP A 350 -24.56 -17.16 20.01
N ASP A 351 -24.22 -16.38 21.03
CA ASP A 351 -24.85 -15.08 21.30
C ASP A 351 -24.55 -14.11 20.14
N ARG A 352 -25.57 -13.89 19.31
CA ARG A 352 -25.50 -13.02 18.13
C ARG A 352 -25.24 -11.56 18.50
N ALA A 353 -25.74 -11.11 19.65
CA ALA A 353 -25.54 -9.73 20.08
C ALA A 353 -24.09 -9.52 20.54
N LEU A 354 -23.52 -10.48 21.27
CA LEU A 354 -22.12 -10.43 21.68
C LEU A 354 -21.16 -10.45 20.48
N VAL A 355 -21.31 -11.44 19.60
CA VAL A 355 -20.48 -11.56 18.39
C VAL A 355 -20.69 -10.36 17.46
N GLY A 356 -21.94 -9.90 17.30
CA GLY A 356 -22.27 -8.74 16.48
C GLY A 356 -21.63 -7.43 16.97
N ARG A 357 -21.42 -7.27 18.28
CA ARG A 357 -20.66 -6.13 18.85
C ARG A 357 -19.17 -6.21 18.51
N ALA A 358 -18.56 -7.40 18.60
CA ALA A 358 -17.16 -7.58 18.25
C ALA A 358 -16.90 -7.34 16.77
N ILE A 359 -17.77 -7.85 15.89
CA ILE A 359 -17.72 -7.58 14.45
C ILE A 359 -17.90 -6.08 14.19
N GLN A 360 -18.84 -5.41 14.87
CA GLN A 360 -19.01 -3.96 14.73
C GLN A 360 -17.76 -3.18 15.15
N TYR A 361 -17.11 -3.59 16.23
CA TYR A 361 -15.90 -2.94 16.75
C TYR A 361 -14.77 -2.95 15.72
N ALA A 362 -14.54 -4.11 15.10
CA ALA A 362 -13.55 -4.28 14.03
C ALA A 362 -13.94 -3.53 12.75
N TYR A 363 -15.21 -3.65 12.33
CA TYR A 363 -15.71 -2.98 11.13
C TYR A 363 -15.60 -1.46 11.21
N ALA A 364 -15.94 -0.86 12.37
CA ALA A 364 -15.86 0.59 12.59
C ALA A 364 -14.42 1.15 12.61
N ARG A 365 -13.40 0.29 12.51
CA ARG A 365 -11.97 0.64 12.46
C ARG A 365 -11.31 0.17 11.17
N ASP A 366 -12.10 -0.10 10.14
CA ASP A 366 -11.61 -0.50 8.81
C ASP A 366 -10.73 -1.74 8.82
N VAL A 367 -11.09 -2.71 9.68
CA VAL A 367 -10.49 -4.03 9.69
C VAL A 367 -11.29 -4.95 8.76
N VAL A 368 -10.60 -5.49 7.75
CA VAL A 368 -11.19 -6.43 6.80
C VAL A 368 -11.32 -7.80 7.46
N MET A 369 -12.53 -8.31 7.57
CA MET A 369 -12.81 -9.60 8.18
C MET A 369 -13.18 -10.64 7.12
N CYS A 370 -12.45 -11.75 7.08
CA CYS A 370 -12.69 -12.88 6.18
C CYS A 370 -13.04 -14.12 7.01
N ALA A 371 -14.13 -14.82 6.68
CA ALA A 371 -14.54 -16.01 7.41
C ALA A 371 -14.99 -17.16 6.51
N ALA A 372 -14.69 -18.38 6.96
CA ALA A 372 -15.06 -19.61 6.26
C ALA A 372 -16.58 -19.81 6.24
N THR A 373 -17.13 -20.16 5.08
CA THR A 373 -18.56 -20.48 4.92
C THR A 373 -18.97 -21.82 5.55
N GLY A 374 -18.03 -22.76 5.68
CA GLY A 374 -18.19 -24.08 6.28
C GLY A 374 -18.07 -25.23 5.27
N ASN A 375 -17.94 -26.47 5.74
CA ASN A 375 -17.62 -27.64 4.90
C ASN A 375 -18.76 -28.70 4.88
N THR A 376 -20.00 -28.29 4.63
CA THR A 376 -21.17 -29.16 4.81
C THR A 376 -21.91 -29.58 3.54
N ASP A 377 -21.55 -29.02 2.37
CA ASP A 377 -22.34 -29.15 1.13
C ASP A 377 -23.83 -28.82 1.36
N ARG A 378 -24.10 -27.75 2.11
CA ARG A 378 -25.46 -27.31 2.41
C ARG A 378 -25.63 -25.83 2.13
N ARG A 379 -26.88 -25.48 1.83
CA ARG A 379 -27.31 -24.10 1.73
C ARG A 379 -27.52 -23.51 3.13
N GLY A 380 -26.89 -22.37 3.41
CA GLY A 380 -26.98 -21.64 4.68
C GLY A 380 -25.63 -21.54 5.37
N LEU A 381 -25.03 -20.35 5.35
CA LEU A 381 -23.69 -20.08 5.87
C LEU A 381 -23.62 -20.20 7.40
N GLY A 382 -22.49 -20.69 7.90
CA GLY A 382 -22.19 -20.67 9.34
C GLY A 382 -21.77 -19.27 9.81
N TYR A 383 -21.76 -19.08 11.14
CA TYR A 383 -21.18 -17.87 11.72
C TYR A 383 -19.65 -18.00 11.89
N PRO A 384 -18.89 -16.90 11.75
CA PRO A 384 -19.38 -15.53 11.59
C PRO A 384 -19.62 -15.12 10.12
N ALA A 385 -19.32 -15.98 9.13
CA ALA A 385 -19.40 -15.66 7.71
C ALA A 385 -20.74 -15.12 7.21
N ILE A 386 -21.86 -15.47 7.84
CA ILE A 386 -23.18 -14.95 7.46
C ILE A 386 -23.41 -13.47 7.81
N ASP A 387 -22.56 -12.85 8.64
CA ASP A 387 -22.67 -11.42 8.95
C ASP A 387 -22.32 -10.57 7.72
N PRO A 388 -23.16 -9.60 7.32
CA PRO A 388 -22.95 -8.84 6.08
C PRO A 388 -21.69 -7.97 6.08
N ARG A 389 -21.07 -7.71 7.24
CA ARG A 389 -19.80 -6.96 7.34
C ARG A 389 -18.58 -7.84 7.07
N ILE A 390 -18.76 -9.16 6.98
CA ILE A 390 -17.69 -10.14 6.76
C ILE A 390 -17.67 -10.55 5.30
N ILE A 391 -16.46 -10.73 4.76
CA ILE A 391 -16.24 -11.37 3.45
C ILE A 391 -16.36 -12.88 3.66
N ALA A 392 -17.46 -13.45 3.19
CA ALA A 392 -17.77 -14.87 3.33
C ALA A 392 -17.02 -15.70 2.27
N CYS A 393 -16.09 -16.53 2.71
CA CYS A 393 -15.14 -17.27 1.88
C CYS A 393 -15.59 -18.72 1.64
N GLY A 394 -15.94 -19.05 0.40
CA GLY A 394 -16.23 -20.42 -0.04
C GLY A 394 -15.07 -21.11 -0.75
N GLY A 395 -15.23 -22.40 -1.02
CA GLY A 395 -14.19 -23.23 -1.60
C GLY A 395 -14.30 -23.42 -3.11
N SER A 396 -13.17 -23.32 -3.82
CA SER A 396 -13.02 -23.72 -5.22
C SER A 396 -11.95 -24.81 -5.39
N SER A 397 -12.08 -25.60 -6.46
CA SER A 397 -11.19 -26.73 -6.76
C SER A 397 -10.09 -26.40 -7.79
N ARG A 398 -9.13 -27.31 -7.96
CA ARG A 398 -7.91 -27.19 -8.77
C ARG A 398 -8.06 -27.33 -10.30
N LEU A 399 -9.11 -28.00 -10.81
CA LEU A 399 -9.09 -28.95 -11.95
C LEU A 399 -8.21 -28.72 -13.23
N ARG A 400 -7.91 -29.88 -13.85
CA ARG A 400 -6.84 -30.27 -14.81
C ARG A 400 -6.95 -29.60 -16.20
N PRO A 401 -5.85 -29.54 -16.99
CA PRO A 401 -5.80 -28.89 -18.30
C PRO A 401 -6.81 -29.39 -19.35
N GLU A 402 -7.29 -30.63 -19.25
CA GLU A 402 -8.25 -31.22 -20.19
C GLU A 402 -9.73 -30.83 -19.94
N ASP A 403 -10.11 -30.31 -18.77
CA ASP A 403 -11.50 -29.96 -18.43
C ASP A 403 -11.83 -28.52 -18.87
N ARG A 404 -12.08 -28.32 -20.16
CA ARG A 404 -12.46 -27.01 -20.76
C ARG A 404 -13.90 -26.57 -20.47
N THR A 405 -14.55 -27.10 -19.43
CA THR A 405 -15.90 -26.70 -19.03
C THR A 405 -15.93 -26.32 -17.56
N THR A 406 -15.75 -25.02 -17.31
CA THR A 406 -16.10 -24.28 -16.09
C THR A 406 -15.39 -24.72 -14.79
N GLY A 407 -14.65 -23.83 -14.14
CA GLY A 407 -14.08 -24.06 -12.81
C GLY A 407 -15.18 -24.36 -11.80
N VAL A 408 -15.44 -25.64 -11.55
CA VAL A 408 -16.58 -26.09 -10.76
C VAL A 408 -16.24 -25.88 -9.29
N TRP A 409 -17.06 -25.09 -8.61
CA TRP A 409 -17.18 -25.02 -7.16
C TRP A 409 -16.81 -26.34 -6.43
N TRP A 410 -16.18 -26.26 -5.26
CA TRP A 410 -15.87 -27.48 -4.50
C TRP A 410 -17.11 -28.04 -3.84
N GLY A 411 -17.45 -29.29 -4.19
CA GLY A 411 -18.57 -30.09 -3.66
C GLY A 411 -18.80 -30.03 -2.16
N GLY A 412 -17.77 -29.84 -1.35
CA GLY A 412 -17.90 -29.78 0.11
C GLY A 412 -18.16 -28.39 0.69
N SER A 413 -18.11 -27.32 -0.12
CA SER A 413 -18.26 -25.95 0.38
C SER A 413 -19.71 -25.68 0.79
N THR A 414 -19.92 -25.06 1.93
CA THR A 414 -21.24 -24.51 2.28
C THR A 414 -21.51 -23.30 1.39
N PHE A 415 -22.74 -23.14 0.92
CA PHE A 415 -23.13 -22.14 -0.07
C PHE A 415 -24.44 -21.45 0.30
N GLY A 416 -24.89 -20.49 -0.50
CA GLY A 416 -26.18 -19.81 -0.31
C GLY A 416 -26.07 -18.30 -0.20
N PRO A 417 -27.19 -17.63 0.13
CA PRO A 417 -27.23 -16.17 0.25
C PRO A 417 -26.19 -15.66 1.24
N GLY A 418 -25.44 -14.62 0.83
CA GLY A 418 -24.41 -14.00 1.66
C GLY A 418 -22.98 -14.46 1.33
N ILE A 419 -22.78 -15.49 0.50
CA ILE A 419 -21.41 -15.84 0.05
C ILE A 419 -20.81 -14.68 -0.74
N SER A 420 -19.58 -14.28 -0.42
CA SER A 420 -18.88 -13.20 -1.11
C SER A 420 -18.10 -13.74 -2.30
N VAL A 421 -17.08 -14.55 -2.04
CA VAL A 421 -16.14 -15.05 -3.06
C VAL A 421 -15.71 -16.46 -2.70
N VAL A 422 -15.10 -17.14 -3.68
CA VAL A 422 -14.43 -18.42 -3.45
C VAL A 422 -12.94 -18.33 -3.70
N ALA A 423 -12.17 -19.22 -3.07
CA ALA A 423 -10.72 -19.31 -3.26
C ALA A 423 -10.25 -20.79 -3.27
N PRO A 424 -9.01 -21.09 -3.66
CA PRO A 424 -8.48 -22.46 -3.66
C PRO A 424 -8.65 -23.14 -2.30
N SER A 425 -9.16 -24.38 -2.29
CA SER A 425 -9.66 -24.98 -1.05
C SER A 425 -9.32 -26.45 -0.82
N ILE A 426 -8.65 -27.15 -1.74
CA ILE A 426 -8.36 -28.59 -1.58
C ILE A 426 -6.98 -28.93 -2.09
N GLY A 427 -6.17 -29.60 -1.26
CA GLY A 427 -4.82 -29.99 -1.63
C GLY A 427 -3.91 -28.78 -1.75
N VAL A 428 -4.07 -27.81 -0.83
CA VAL A 428 -3.29 -26.57 -0.79
C VAL A 428 -1.99 -26.84 -0.03
N PRO A 429 -0.81 -26.67 -0.66
CA PRO A 429 0.47 -26.65 0.03
C PRO A 429 0.54 -25.55 1.07
N THR A 430 0.97 -25.86 2.29
CA THR A 430 1.14 -24.86 3.36
C THR A 430 2.08 -25.37 4.46
N THR A 431 2.33 -24.51 5.45
CA THR A 431 3.14 -24.79 6.63
C THR A 431 2.37 -25.65 7.65
N VAL A 432 3.09 -26.30 8.57
CA VAL A 432 2.55 -26.99 9.75
C VAL A 432 3.44 -26.68 10.94
N PRO A 433 3.02 -26.90 12.21
CA PRO A 433 3.90 -26.69 13.35
C PRO A 433 5.26 -27.37 13.15
N HIS A 434 6.33 -26.68 13.53
CA HIS A 434 7.70 -27.10 13.26
C HIS A 434 7.94 -28.54 13.74
N GLY A 435 8.49 -29.38 12.86
CA GLY A 435 8.77 -30.78 13.17
C GLY A 435 7.58 -31.75 13.04
N THR A 436 6.38 -31.28 12.70
CA THR A 436 5.17 -32.13 12.64
C THR A 436 4.73 -32.53 11.23
N GLY A 437 5.36 -31.99 10.20
CA GLY A 437 5.15 -32.34 8.81
C GLY A 437 5.67 -33.73 8.43
N THR A 438 5.50 -34.08 7.16
CA THR A 438 5.86 -35.41 6.66
C THR A 438 7.38 -35.57 6.56
N ALA A 439 7.98 -36.32 7.48
CA ALA A 439 9.40 -36.63 7.43
C ALA A 439 9.78 -37.37 6.13
N GLY A 440 10.61 -36.73 5.30
CA GLY A 440 11.05 -37.24 4.00
C GLY A 440 10.20 -36.72 2.82
N GLY A 441 10.86 -36.26 1.76
CA GLY A 441 10.23 -35.62 0.60
C GLY A 441 10.48 -34.10 0.55
N ALA A 442 10.03 -33.44 -0.51
CA ALA A 442 10.31 -32.00 -0.75
C ALA A 442 9.76 -31.07 0.35
N TYR A 443 8.70 -31.49 1.04
CA TYR A 443 7.98 -30.69 2.05
C TYR A 443 8.66 -30.71 3.44
N GLY A 444 9.54 -31.67 3.69
CA GLY A 444 10.22 -31.80 4.99
C GLY A 444 9.25 -31.86 6.18
N THR A 445 9.75 -31.48 7.36
CA THR A 445 9.01 -31.58 8.62
C THR A 445 8.19 -30.32 8.97
N ASP A 446 8.22 -29.30 8.11
CA ASP A 446 7.64 -27.98 8.40
C ASP A 446 6.50 -27.62 7.43
N HIS A 447 6.24 -28.48 6.44
CA HIS A 447 5.23 -28.23 5.40
C HIS A 447 4.43 -29.49 5.09
N VAL A 448 3.27 -29.28 4.46
CA VAL A 448 2.30 -30.32 4.11
C VAL A 448 1.72 -30.04 2.71
N PRO A 449 1.54 -31.06 1.86
CA PRO A 449 1.00 -30.87 0.50
C PRO A 449 -0.51 -30.66 0.44
N GLY A 450 -1.24 -30.87 1.54
CA GLY A 450 -2.69 -31.02 1.52
C GLY A 450 -3.43 -30.43 2.71
N TYR A 451 -3.52 -29.10 2.76
CA TYR A 451 -4.54 -28.39 3.55
C TYR A 451 -5.82 -28.21 2.73
N GLY A 452 -6.98 -28.12 3.39
CA GLY A 452 -8.25 -28.11 2.67
C GLY A 452 -9.45 -27.53 3.42
N GLY A 453 -10.58 -27.54 2.73
CA GLY A 453 -11.83 -26.92 3.16
C GLY A 453 -11.92 -25.43 2.87
N THR A 454 -13.04 -24.82 3.23
CA THR A 454 -13.20 -23.35 3.25
C THR A 454 -12.19 -22.68 4.19
N SER A 455 -11.62 -23.44 5.11
CA SER A 455 -10.50 -23.05 5.97
C SER A 455 -9.21 -22.80 5.19
N ALA A 456 -8.97 -23.47 4.05
CA ALA A 456 -7.89 -23.12 3.14
C ALA A 456 -8.25 -21.94 2.23
N ALA A 457 -9.52 -21.76 1.87
CA ALA A 457 -9.96 -20.63 1.05
C ALA A 457 -9.86 -19.28 1.79
N THR A 458 -10.28 -19.23 3.04
CA THR A 458 -10.33 -18.02 3.88
C THR A 458 -8.99 -17.25 3.95
N PRO A 459 -7.85 -17.90 4.28
CA PRO A 459 -6.56 -17.23 4.34
C PRO A 459 -6.05 -16.76 2.98
N HIS A 460 -6.46 -17.36 1.86
CA HIS A 460 -6.16 -16.79 0.54
C HIS A 460 -6.84 -15.43 0.35
N VAL A 461 -8.11 -15.32 0.76
CA VAL A 461 -8.86 -14.05 0.67
C VAL A 461 -8.30 -13.01 1.64
N ALA A 462 -7.93 -13.42 2.86
CA ALA A 462 -7.27 -12.55 3.83
C ALA A 462 -5.91 -12.04 3.31
N GLY A 463 -5.09 -12.92 2.72
CA GLY A 463 -3.84 -12.52 2.08
C GLY A 463 -4.07 -11.53 0.93
N LEU A 464 -5.09 -11.75 0.08
CA LEU A 464 -5.44 -10.79 -0.96
C LEU A 464 -5.85 -9.42 -0.39
N ALA A 465 -6.67 -9.39 0.66
CA ALA A 465 -7.02 -8.14 1.34
C ALA A 465 -5.77 -7.41 1.86
N ALA A 466 -4.80 -8.15 2.40
CA ALA A 466 -3.54 -7.59 2.88
C ALA A 466 -2.68 -7.03 1.73
N LEU A 467 -2.62 -7.70 0.56
CA LEU A 467 -1.95 -7.18 -0.62
C LEU A 467 -2.58 -5.86 -1.10
N VAL A 468 -3.92 -5.80 -1.14
CA VAL A 468 -4.66 -4.57 -1.51
C VAL A 468 -4.30 -3.43 -0.55
N LEU A 469 -4.34 -3.69 0.75
CA LEU A 469 -3.98 -2.70 1.78
C LEU A 469 -2.49 -2.34 1.76
N SER A 470 -1.61 -3.24 1.30
CA SER A 470 -0.18 -2.95 1.15
C SER A 470 0.09 -1.95 0.02
N LEU A 471 -0.75 -1.95 -1.04
CA LEU A 471 -0.69 -0.92 -2.09
C LEU A 471 -1.41 0.37 -1.70
N ARG A 472 -2.49 0.25 -0.93
CA ARG A 472 -3.37 1.37 -0.52
C ARG A 472 -3.78 1.23 0.95
N PRO A 473 -2.93 1.68 1.90
CA PRO A 473 -3.16 1.48 3.34
C PRO A 473 -4.39 2.19 3.89
N HIS A 474 -4.88 3.23 3.21
CA HIS A 474 -5.98 4.09 3.63
C HIS A 474 -7.36 3.59 3.16
N LEU A 475 -7.43 2.49 2.39
CA LEU A 475 -8.73 1.95 1.99
C LEU A 475 -9.53 1.47 3.19
N SER A 476 -10.82 1.79 3.17
CA SER A 476 -11.79 1.27 4.13
C SER A 476 -11.99 -0.24 3.95
N ALA A 477 -12.55 -0.91 4.96
CA ALA A 477 -12.88 -2.33 4.82
C ALA A 477 -13.87 -2.59 3.68
N ASP A 478 -14.80 -1.65 3.44
CA ASP A 478 -15.76 -1.68 2.34
C ASP A 478 -15.07 -1.53 0.99
N ASP A 479 -14.12 -0.61 0.84
CA ASP A 479 -13.39 -0.42 -0.42
C ASP A 479 -12.61 -1.68 -0.81
N VAL A 480 -11.92 -2.29 0.16
CA VAL A 480 -11.20 -3.55 -0.05
C VAL A 480 -12.16 -4.67 -0.45
N ARG A 481 -13.32 -4.78 0.22
CA ARG A 481 -14.37 -5.73 -0.15
C ARG A 481 -14.84 -5.52 -1.58
N VAL A 482 -15.13 -4.28 -1.97
CA VAL A 482 -15.60 -3.98 -3.33
C VAL A 482 -14.51 -4.33 -4.35
N VAL A 483 -13.24 -4.04 -4.08
CA VAL A 483 -12.11 -4.45 -4.93
C VAL A 483 -12.13 -5.97 -5.14
N ILE A 484 -12.13 -6.75 -4.06
CA ILE A 484 -12.09 -8.21 -4.11
C ILE A 484 -13.31 -8.79 -4.84
N GLU A 485 -14.52 -8.32 -4.51
CA GLU A 485 -15.77 -8.86 -5.06
C GLU A 485 -15.95 -8.48 -6.54
N SER A 486 -15.62 -7.25 -6.94
CA SER A 486 -15.83 -6.79 -8.33
C SER A 486 -14.83 -7.35 -9.33
N THR A 487 -13.66 -7.83 -8.90
CA THR A 487 -12.61 -8.34 -9.78
C THR A 487 -12.54 -9.86 -9.86
N ALA A 488 -13.41 -10.56 -9.11
CA ALA A 488 -13.44 -12.01 -9.05
C ALA A 488 -13.74 -12.64 -10.42
N ASP A 489 -13.02 -13.72 -10.74
CA ASP A 489 -13.21 -14.53 -11.93
C ASP A 489 -14.53 -15.30 -11.86
N LYS A 490 -15.37 -15.12 -12.88
CA LYS A 490 -16.63 -15.84 -13.01
C LYS A 490 -16.34 -17.30 -13.35
N ILE A 491 -16.61 -18.20 -12.41
CA ILE A 491 -16.36 -19.64 -12.54
C ILE A 491 -17.64 -20.44 -12.27
N GLY A 492 -17.67 -21.70 -12.72
CA GLY A 492 -18.82 -22.59 -12.60
C GLY A 492 -19.81 -22.46 -13.76
N ALA A 493 -20.71 -23.43 -13.87
CA ALA A 493 -21.75 -23.47 -14.91
C ALA A 493 -23.00 -22.66 -14.53
N THR A 494 -23.15 -22.32 -13.26
CA THR A 494 -24.30 -21.55 -12.75
C THR A 494 -24.22 -20.11 -13.24
N ALA A 495 -25.29 -19.66 -13.90
CA ALA A 495 -25.37 -18.30 -14.44
C ALA A 495 -25.26 -17.25 -13.34
N PHE A 496 -24.48 -16.21 -13.61
CA PHE A 496 -24.37 -15.05 -12.72
C PHE A 496 -25.47 -14.04 -13.05
N GLN A 497 -26.11 -13.50 -12.01
CA GLN A 497 -27.21 -12.54 -12.13
C GLN A 497 -26.76 -11.13 -11.71
N PRO A 498 -27.22 -10.05 -12.36
CA PRO A 498 -26.78 -8.67 -12.10
C PRO A 498 -27.40 -8.04 -10.84
N ALA A 499 -27.85 -8.83 -9.87
CA ALA A 499 -28.69 -8.36 -8.77
C ALA A 499 -27.93 -7.85 -7.52
N HIS A 500 -26.60 -7.72 -7.57
CA HIS A 500 -25.78 -7.45 -6.38
C HIS A 500 -24.87 -6.23 -6.55
N ARG A 501 -24.61 -5.51 -5.44
CA ARG A 501 -23.93 -4.20 -5.39
C ARG A 501 -22.60 -4.17 -6.16
N ASN A 502 -21.82 -5.24 -6.09
CA ASN A 502 -20.45 -5.28 -6.62
C ASN A 502 -20.33 -6.05 -7.94
N GLY A 503 -21.45 -6.25 -8.64
CA GLY A 503 -21.50 -6.87 -9.97
C GLY A 503 -22.35 -8.14 -10.00
N THR A 504 -22.07 -9.01 -10.96
CA THR A 504 -22.83 -10.24 -11.16
C THR A 504 -22.47 -11.30 -10.13
N TRP A 505 -23.46 -12.06 -9.64
CA TRP A 505 -23.34 -12.96 -8.50
C TRP A 505 -24.16 -14.25 -8.68
N ASN A 506 -23.77 -15.35 -8.03
CA ASN A 506 -24.62 -16.54 -7.86
C ASN A 506 -24.43 -17.19 -6.48
N GLU A 507 -25.36 -18.08 -6.08
CA GLU A 507 -25.38 -18.63 -4.72
C GLU A 507 -24.34 -19.73 -4.45
N GLN A 508 -23.64 -20.22 -5.47
CA GLN A 508 -22.62 -21.26 -5.33
C GLN A 508 -21.23 -20.67 -5.07
N VAL A 509 -20.85 -19.65 -5.83
CA VAL A 509 -19.49 -19.06 -5.79
C VAL A 509 -19.47 -17.57 -5.47
N GLY A 510 -20.62 -16.99 -5.16
CA GLY A 510 -20.76 -15.57 -4.91
C GLY A 510 -20.45 -14.73 -6.13
N TYR A 511 -19.56 -13.75 -5.98
CA TYR A 511 -19.04 -12.97 -7.09
C TYR A 511 -18.01 -13.71 -7.95
N GLY A 512 -17.54 -14.89 -7.52
CA GLY A 512 -16.60 -15.72 -8.27
C GLY A 512 -15.34 -16.06 -7.49
N ARG A 513 -14.33 -16.62 -8.17
CA ARG A 513 -13.02 -16.91 -7.57
C ARG A 513 -12.17 -15.65 -7.47
N ILE A 514 -11.49 -15.45 -6.35
CA ILE A 514 -10.58 -14.30 -6.22
C ILE A 514 -9.51 -14.29 -7.32
N ASN A 515 -9.13 -13.09 -7.75
CA ASN A 515 -8.07 -12.84 -8.73
C ASN A 515 -7.18 -11.71 -8.22
N VAL A 516 -5.94 -12.05 -7.85
CA VAL A 516 -5.00 -11.12 -7.21
C VAL A 516 -4.58 -10.02 -8.16
N LEU A 517 -4.13 -10.37 -9.37
CA LEU A 517 -3.70 -9.39 -10.37
C LEU A 517 -4.78 -8.33 -10.63
N ARG A 518 -6.02 -8.77 -10.93
CA ARG A 518 -7.12 -7.83 -11.24
C ARG A 518 -7.51 -6.99 -10.03
N ALA A 519 -7.50 -7.57 -8.83
CA ALA A 519 -7.77 -6.84 -7.59
C ALA A 519 -6.74 -5.74 -7.35
N LEU A 520 -5.44 -6.02 -7.51
CA LEU A 520 -4.39 -5.02 -7.33
C LEU A 520 -4.44 -3.94 -8.41
N GLN A 521 -4.69 -4.31 -9.67
CA GLN A 521 -4.93 -3.34 -10.75
C GLN A 521 -6.13 -2.42 -10.46
N ALA A 522 -7.23 -2.96 -9.92
CA ALA A 522 -8.40 -2.17 -9.55
C ALA A 522 -8.15 -1.28 -8.33
N ALA A 523 -7.38 -1.76 -7.35
CA ALA A 523 -7.00 -0.97 -6.17
C ALA A 523 -6.18 0.27 -6.55
N LEU A 524 -5.28 0.14 -7.53
CA LEU A 524 -4.51 1.27 -8.04
C LEU A 524 -5.38 2.36 -8.67
N ARG A 525 -6.53 1.98 -9.25
CA ARG A 525 -7.48 2.88 -9.93
C ARG A 525 -8.51 3.55 -9.00
N ARG A 526 -8.69 3.08 -7.76
CA ARG A 526 -9.84 3.48 -6.90
C ARG A 526 -9.64 4.70 -5.99
N ARG A 527 -8.43 5.24 -5.92
CA ARG A 527 -8.12 6.61 -5.46
C ARG A 527 -6.89 7.06 -6.22
N ARG A 528 -6.95 8.21 -6.89
CA ARG A 528 -5.85 8.62 -7.75
C ARG A 528 -4.63 8.87 -6.87
N PRO A 529 -3.47 8.28 -7.15
CA PRO A 529 -2.27 8.51 -6.34
C PRO A 529 -1.87 9.98 -6.29
N ILE A 530 -2.23 10.75 -7.33
CA ILE A 530 -2.12 12.21 -7.35
C ILE A 530 -2.88 12.89 -6.21
N ASP A 531 -4.06 12.38 -5.80
CA ASP A 531 -4.85 12.98 -4.72
C ASP A 531 -4.12 12.84 -3.37
N LEU A 532 -3.46 11.70 -3.13
CA LEU A 532 -2.68 11.44 -1.92
C LEU A 532 -1.34 12.20 -1.89
N ILE A 533 -0.71 12.39 -3.06
CA ILE A 533 0.52 13.16 -3.16
C ILE A 533 0.22 14.65 -3.03
N ARG A 534 -0.87 15.14 -3.67
CA ARG A 534 -1.39 16.49 -3.47
C ARG A 534 -1.71 16.71 -2.00
N GLU A 535 -2.46 15.81 -1.37
CA GLU A 535 -2.76 15.84 0.07
C GLU A 535 -1.49 15.96 0.93
N ARG A 536 -0.46 15.13 0.69
CA ARG A 536 0.80 15.22 1.45
C ARG A 536 1.60 16.49 1.18
N VAL A 537 1.64 16.96 -0.06
CA VAL A 537 2.26 18.26 -0.41
C VAL A 537 1.53 19.40 0.30
N HIS A 538 0.20 19.33 0.38
CA HIS A 538 -0.64 20.30 1.08
C HIS A 538 -0.48 20.23 2.59
N LEU A 539 -0.39 19.03 3.18
CA LEU A 539 -0.09 18.85 4.60
C LEU A 539 1.31 19.36 4.95
N ALA A 540 2.29 19.19 4.05
CA ALA A 540 3.63 19.76 4.23
C ALA A 540 3.63 21.29 4.11
N ALA A 541 2.82 21.86 3.20
CA ALA A 541 2.61 23.30 3.09
C ALA A 541 1.92 23.86 4.34
N LEU A 542 0.90 23.17 4.84
CA LEU A 542 0.22 23.46 6.10
C LEU A 542 1.20 23.44 7.28
N ALA A 543 2.00 22.39 7.42
CA ALA A 543 2.99 22.28 8.48
C ALA A 543 3.98 23.45 8.46
N ARG A 544 4.48 23.83 7.28
CA ARG A 544 5.37 25.01 7.12
C ARG A 544 4.69 26.32 7.50
N ALA A 545 3.45 26.53 7.07
CA ALA A 545 2.69 27.73 7.37
C ALA A 545 2.37 27.85 8.88
N LEU A 546 2.03 26.74 9.54
CA LEU A 546 1.83 26.71 10.99
C LEU A 546 3.15 26.95 11.73
N GLN A 547 4.24 26.31 11.31
CA GLN A 547 5.56 26.50 11.92
C GLN A 547 5.99 27.98 11.89
N ALA A 548 5.76 28.68 10.77
CA ALA A 548 6.09 30.10 10.66
C ALA A 548 5.33 30.98 11.69
N HIS A 549 4.11 30.58 12.09
CA HIS A 549 3.37 31.28 13.13
C HIS A 549 3.81 30.89 14.55
N GLU A 550 4.22 29.64 14.76
CA GLU A 550 4.79 29.20 16.04
C GLU A 550 6.13 29.88 16.31
N ASP A 551 6.99 29.98 15.29
CA ASP A 551 8.29 30.65 15.38
C ASP A 551 8.12 32.13 15.75
N GLU A 552 7.11 32.80 15.20
CA GLU A 552 6.87 34.22 15.49
C GLU A 552 6.27 34.44 16.89
N LEU A 553 5.43 33.51 17.38
CA LEU A 553 5.01 33.51 18.78
C LEU A 553 6.19 33.29 19.73
N ALA A 554 7.09 32.36 19.40
CA ALA A 554 8.30 32.11 20.17
C ALA A 554 9.22 33.34 20.21
N ARG A 555 9.42 34.04 19.09
CA ARG A 555 10.16 35.31 19.05
C ARG A 555 9.50 36.40 19.90
N MET A 556 8.17 36.47 19.92
CA MET A 556 7.44 37.40 20.81
C MET A 556 7.67 37.07 22.29
N ASP A 557 7.72 35.78 22.65
CA ASP A 557 8.01 35.33 24.02
C ASP A 557 9.46 35.66 24.43
N GLU A 558 10.43 35.48 23.54
CA GLU A 558 11.84 35.81 23.78
C GLU A 558 12.09 37.32 23.92
N THR A 559 11.43 38.13 23.09
CA THR A 559 11.62 39.60 23.07
C THR A 559 10.75 40.34 24.08
N GLY A 560 9.71 39.71 24.62
CA GLY A 560 8.72 40.33 25.51
C GLY A 560 7.82 41.37 24.83
N VAL A 561 7.97 41.58 23.52
CA VAL A 561 7.18 42.56 22.75
C VAL A 561 5.85 41.93 22.35
N GLY A 562 4.75 42.58 22.71
CA GLY A 562 3.41 42.20 22.25
C GLY A 562 2.76 41.04 23.00
N ALA A 563 3.11 40.86 24.27
CA ALA A 563 2.58 39.78 25.12
C ALA A 563 1.04 39.75 25.24
N ASP A 564 0.39 40.91 25.11
CA ASP A 564 -1.06 41.13 25.06
C ASP A 564 -1.51 41.81 23.74
N SER A 565 -0.71 41.66 22.68
CA SER A 565 -0.98 42.33 21.40
C SER A 565 -2.07 41.64 20.56
N ALA A 566 -2.80 42.46 19.80
CA ALA A 566 -3.69 41.98 18.73
C ALA A 566 -2.99 41.03 17.75
N LEU A 567 -1.70 41.27 17.50
CA LEU A 567 -0.87 40.44 16.62
C LEU A 567 -0.69 39.02 17.18
N ARG A 568 -0.41 38.88 18.47
CA ARG A 568 -0.31 37.59 19.15
C ARG A 568 -1.64 36.83 19.09
N GLN A 569 -2.75 37.50 19.36
CA GLN A 569 -4.08 36.90 19.31
C GLN A 569 -4.42 36.40 17.89
N ALA A 570 -3.99 37.15 16.87
CA ALA A 570 -4.20 36.78 15.48
C ALA A 570 -3.41 35.52 15.07
N HIS A 571 -2.13 35.42 15.45
CA HIS A 571 -1.33 34.21 15.24
C HIS A 571 -1.91 32.97 15.93
N GLN A 572 -2.38 33.11 17.18
CA GLN A 572 -3.00 32.00 17.92
C GLN A 572 -4.30 31.51 17.27
N LEU A 573 -5.12 32.42 16.73
CA LEU A 573 -6.36 32.05 16.03
C LEU A 573 -6.09 31.35 14.70
N LEU A 574 -5.10 31.81 13.93
CA LEU A 574 -4.68 31.14 12.69
C LEU A 574 -4.14 29.72 12.96
N LEU A 575 -3.34 29.55 14.01
CA LEU A 575 -2.86 28.24 14.45
C LEU A 575 -4.00 27.31 14.87
N ARG A 576 -4.97 27.83 15.63
CA ARG A 576 -6.12 27.05 16.08
C ARG A 576 -6.98 26.59 14.90
N LEU A 577 -7.19 27.46 13.91
CA LEU A 577 -7.97 27.15 12.72
C LEU A 577 -7.26 26.12 11.83
N GLY A 578 -5.95 26.28 11.60
CA GLY A 578 -5.18 25.34 10.78
C GLY A 578 -4.92 23.98 11.43
N LYS A 579 -5.03 23.87 12.76
CA LYS A 579 -4.92 22.61 13.52
C LYS A 579 -6.28 21.94 13.79
N ASP A 580 -7.39 22.55 13.38
CA ASP A 580 -8.71 21.99 13.60
C ASP A 580 -8.87 20.67 12.81
N PRO A 581 -9.16 19.52 13.46
CA PRO A 581 -9.31 18.24 12.78
C PRO A 581 -10.38 18.24 11.69
N ALA A 582 -11.43 19.04 11.83
CA ALA A 582 -12.47 19.17 10.82
C ALA A 582 -11.99 19.94 9.58
N VAL A 583 -11.07 20.90 9.77
CA VAL A 583 -10.40 21.62 8.69
C VAL A 583 -9.42 20.71 7.95
N LEU A 584 -8.66 19.89 8.69
CA LEU A 584 -7.77 18.87 8.10
C LEU A 584 -8.56 17.86 7.25
N ALA A 585 -9.73 17.42 7.74
CA ALA A 585 -10.63 16.56 6.98
C ALA A 585 -11.24 17.24 5.75
N LEU A 586 -11.47 18.56 5.81
CA LEU A 586 -11.98 19.32 4.67
C LEU A 586 -10.94 19.44 3.54
N VAL A 587 -9.66 19.58 3.87
CA VAL A 587 -8.56 19.51 2.89
C VAL A 587 -8.56 18.16 2.17
N HIS A 588 -8.84 17.07 2.89
CA HIS A 588 -8.96 15.73 2.35
C HIS A 588 -10.20 15.55 1.45
N ASP A 589 -11.33 16.18 1.77
CA ASP A 589 -12.61 15.99 1.06
C ASP A 589 -12.81 16.92 -0.15
N VAL A 590 -12.32 18.17 -0.11
CA VAL A 590 -12.46 19.14 -1.21
C VAL A 590 -11.69 18.71 -2.47
N ILE A 591 -10.63 17.91 -2.30
CA ILE A 591 -9.84 17.35 -3.41
C ILE A 591 -10.60 16.22 -4.13
N GLY A 592 -11.60 15.59 -3.49
CA GLY A 592 -12.22 14.35 -3.97
C GLY A 592 -13.73 14.39 -4.26
N ASP A 593 -14.48 15.43 -3.85
CA ASP A 593 -15.95 15.47 -3.99
C ASP A 593 -16.45 16.72 -4.76
N PRO A 594 -16.78 16.57 -6.07
CA PRO A 594 -17.39 17.64 -6.87
C PRO A 594 -18.71 18.18 -6.30
N GLY A 595 -19.48 17.35 -5.59
CA GLY A 595 -20.76 17.75 -4.97
C GLY A 595 -20.58 18.60 -3.71
N LEU A 596 -19.42 18.53 -3.07
CA LEU A 596 -19.06 19.39 -1.93
C LEU A 596 -18.77 20.83 -2.39
N VAL A 597 -18.13 20.99 -3.56
CA VAL A 597 -17.85 22.29 -4.18
C VAL A 597 -19.16 23.03 -4.50
N GLU A 598 -20.17 22.30 -5.00
CA GLU A 598 -21.47 22.87 -5.31
C GLU A 598 -22.24 23.29 -4.05
N LYS A 599 -22.19 22.51 -2.96
CA LYS A 599 -22.77 22.87 -1.66
C LYS A 599 -22.07 24.07 -0.99
N LEU A 600 -20.75 24.20 -1.15
CA LEU A 600 -19.99 25.37 -0.70
C LEU A 600 -20.40 26.66 -1.43
N ARG A 601 -21.06 26.56 -2.59
CA ARG A 601 -21.58 27.73 -3.32
C ARG A 601 -22.82 28.33 -2.64
N ASP A 602 -23.65 27.49 -2.03
CA ASP A 602 -24.99 27.85 -1.54
C ASP A 602 -25.03 28.36 -0.09
N ASP A 603 -24.39 27.67 0.87
CA ASP A 603 -24.31 28.14 2.27
C ASP A 603 -22.98 27.76 2.94
N LYS A 604 -22.03 28.69 2.80
CA LYS A 604 -20.60 28.54 3.13
C LYS A 604 -20.33 28.35 4.63
N THR A 605 -21.12 29.02 5.47
CA THR A 605 -20.94 28.98 6.92
C THR A 605 -21.62 27.74 7.49
N ALA A 606 -22.78 27.35 6.95
CA ALA A 606 -23.46 26.14 7.35
C ALA A 606 -22.65 24.87 7.03
N VAL A 607 -21.98 24.79 5.87
CA VAL A 607 -21.14 23.62 5.51
C VAL A 607 -19.95 23.45 6.46
N LEU A 608 -19.26 24.54 6.82
CA LEU A 608 -18.16 24.50 7.77
C LEU A 608 -18.64 24.11 9.18
N GLN A 609 -19.79 24.64 9.61
CA GLN A 609 -20.38 24.33 10.91
C GLN A 609 -20.95 22.91 11.00
N ASP A 610 -21.58 22.39 9.93
CA ASP A 610 -22.11 21.02 9.83
C ASP A 610 -20.98 19.98 9.93
N ARG A 611 -19.79 20.33 9.43
CA ARG A 611 -18.56 19.54 9.58
C ARG A 611 -17.85 19.73 10.93
N GLY A 612 -18.38 20.57 11.81
CA GLY A 612 -17.84 20.79 13.15
C GLY A 612 -16.66 21.77 13.22
N VAL A 613 -16.38 22.55 12.17
CA VAL A 613 -15.32 23.58 12.20
C VAL A 613 -15.75 24.73 13.09
N VAL A 614 -14.93 25.05 14.10
CA VAL A 614 -15.21 26.16 15.02
C VAL A 614 -14.57 27.45 14.49
N LEU A 615 -15.38 28.27 13.82
CA LEU A 615 -14.92 29.55 13.29
C LEU A 615 -14.75 30.63 14.38
N PRO A 616 -13.72 31.50 14.27
CA PRO A 616 -13.59 32.69 15.11
C PRO A 616 -14.82 33.60 15.01
N ALA A 617 -15.14 34.34 16.08
CA ALA A 617 -16.28 35.25 16.08
C ALA A 617 -16.14 36.33 14.99
N GLY A 618 -17.17 36.48 14.15
CA GLY A 618 -17.15 37.42 13.03
C GLY A 618 -16.37 36.94 11.79
N ALA A 619 -15.91 35.68 11.77
CA ALA A 619 -15.28 35.11 10.59
C ALA A 619 -16.29 34.85 9.47
N VAL A 620 -15.86 35.12 8.23
CA VAL A 620 -16.64 34.89 7.02
C VAL A 620 -15.85 33.98 6.09
N GLY A 621 -16.42 32.81 5.79
CA GLY A 621 -15.91 31.90 4.77
C GLY A 621 -16.42 32.30 3.38
N HIS A 622 -15.53 32.36 2.40
CA HIS A 622 -15.87 32.54 0.99
C HIS A 622 -14.97 31.72 0.08
N VAL A 623 -15.38 31.61 -1.17
CA VAL A 623 -14.65 30.87 -2.20
C VAL A 623 -14.22 31.86 -3.25
N VAL A 624 -12.96 31.81 -3.66
CA VAL A 624 -12.39 32.72 -4.67
C VAL A 624 -12.12 31.94 -5.95
N ASP A 625 -12.67 32.43 -7.07
CA ASP A 625 -12.34 31.95 -8.41
C ASP A 625 -10.96 32.48 -8.81
N ARG A 626 -10.14 31.61 -9.38
CA ARG A 626 -8.77 31.98 -9.74
C ARG A 626 -8.74 32.79 -11.06
N PRO A 627 -8.08 33.96 -11.12
CA PRO A 627 -7.83 34.63 -12.39
C PRO A 627 -6.70 33.91 -13.16
N GLY A 628 -7.01 33.41 -14.37
CA GLY A 628 -6.04 32.79 -15.26
C GLY A 628 -6.39 31.38 -15.78
N ALA A 629 -7.50 30.79 -15.34
CA ALA A 629 -8.05 29.61 -15.99
C ALA A 629 -8.72 30.04 -17.30
N GLY A 630 -8.13 29.69 -18.45
CA GLY A 630 -8.74 29.96 -19.76
C GLY A 630 -10.15 29.37 -19.86
N ASP A 631 -10.97 29.97 -20.73
CA ASP A 631 -12.43 29.82 -20.89
C ASP A 631 -12.99 28.40 -21.22
N GLY A 632 -12.38 27.32 -20.73
CA GLY A 632 -12.81 25.94 -21.03
C GLY A 632 -12.69 24.91 -19.90
N ALA A 633 -12.01 25.22 -18.79
CA ALA A 633 -11.97 24.35 -17.62
C ALA A 633 -12.74 25.03 -16.47
N GLY A 634 -13.70 24.32 -15.87
CA GLY A 634 -14.58 24.87 -14.83
C GLY A 634 -13.80 25.67 -13.78
N ALA A 635 -14.32 26.85 -13.41
CA ALA A 635 -13.67 27.76 -12.48
C ALA A 635 -13.22 27.01 -11.22
N ARG A 636 -11.89 26.92 -11.04
CA ARG A 636 -11.28 26.25 -9.89
C ARG A 636 -11.27 27.21 -8.70
N GLN A 637 -11.64 26.67 -7.54
CA GLN A 637 -12.14 27.43 -6.40
C GLN A 637 -11.31 27.15 -5.14
N ALA A 638 -10.78 28.20 -4.49
CA ALA A 638 -10.06 28.10 -3.22
C ALA A 638 -10.97 28.53 -2.05
N LEU A 639 -10.92 27.82 -0.92
CA LEU A 639 -11.64 28.19 0.29
C LEU A 639 -10.84 29.23 1.07
N VAL A 640 -11.46 30.36 1.39
CA VAL A 640 -10.86 31.47 2.13
C VAL A 640 -11.71 31.79 3.35
N VAL A 641 -11.11 31.83 4.53
CA VAL A 641 -11.74 32.31 5.77
C VAL A 641 -11.07 33.61 6.18
N GLU A 642 -11.87 34.68 6.27
CA GLU A 642 -11.42 35.99 6.71
C GLU A 642 -12.05 36.38 8.04
N PHE A 643 -11.25 36.98 8.93
CA PHE A 643 -11.74 37.53 10.18
C PHE A 643 -10.88 38.72 10.63
N GLY A 644 -11.48 39.60 11.44
CA GLY A 644 -10.81 40.77 12.00
C GLY A 644 -10.34 40.54 13.43
N VAL A 645 -9.12 41.00 13.75
CA VAL A 645 -8.61 41.04 15.12
C VAL A 645 -8.06 42.44 15.40
N SER A 646 -8.83 43.27 16.10
CA SER A 646 -8.42 44.60 16.60
C SER A 646 -7.66 45.47 15.57
N GLY A 647 -8.22 45.58 14.34
CA GLY A 647 -7.64 46.37 13.25
C GLY A 647 -6.67 45.61 12.34
N LEU A 648 -6.46 44.31 12.56
CA LEU A 648 -5.78 43.41 11.63
C LEU A 648 -6.79 42.59 10.83
N ARG A 649 -6.52 42.38 9.54
CA ARG A 649 -7.24 41.40 8.71
C ARG A 649 -6.44 40.11 8.70
N CYS A 650 -7.09 39.02 9.09
CA CYS A 650 -6.54 37.68 9.06
C CYS A 650 -7.21 36.91 7.93
N THR A 651 -6.40 36.30 7.07
CA THR A 651 -6.88 35.50 5.93
C THR A 651 -6.24 34.12 6.01
N ALA A 652 -7.06 33.08 6.11
CA ALA A 652 -6.66 31.69 6.02
C ALA A 652 -7.22 31.11 4.72
N GLN A 653 -6.37 30.61 3.84
CA GLN A 653 -6.75 30.09 2.54
C GLN A 653 -6.31 28.63 2.38
N TRP A 654 -7.24 27.80 1.92
CA TRP A 654 -7.01 26.43 1.49
C TRP A 654 -7.19 26.35 -0.02
N ASP A 655 -6.07 26.16 -0.71
CA ASP A 655 -6.02 26.04 -2.16
C ASP A 655 -5.79 24.57 -2.56
N PRO A 656 -6.63 23.98 -3.42
CA PRO A 656 -6.49 22.58 -3.87
C PRO A 656 -5.20 22.30 -4.67
N GLU A 657 -4.45 23.31 -5.11
CA GLU A 657 -3.17 23.15 -5.82
C GLU A 657 -2.00 23.65 -4.96
N LEU A 658 -2.16 24.79 -4.29
CA LEU A 658 -1.08 25.47 -3.54
C LEU A 658 -1.00 25.10 -2.05
N GLY A 659 -2.01 24.41 -1.50
CA GLY A 659 -2.10 24.03 -0.10
C GLY A 659 -2.59 25.15 0.82
N PHE A 660 -2.30 25.04 2.13
CA PHE A 660 -2.72 26.04 3.11
C PHE A 660 -1.78 27.24 3.16
N SER A 661 -2.35 28.44 3.20
CA SER A 661 -1.63 29.67 3.52
C SER A 661 -2.41 30.52 4.51
N ALA A 662 -1.68 31.26 5.33
CA ALA A 662 -2.25 32.19 6.29
C ALA A 662 -1.51 33.54 6.21
N ARG A 663 -2.28 34.63 6.16
CA ARG A 663 -1.76 36.00 6.01
C ARG A 663 -2.36 36.94 7.04
N LEU A 664 -1.55 37.92 7.41
CA LEU A 664 -1.88 39.00 8.34
C LEU A 664 -1.61 40.33 7.64
N GLU A 665 -2.63 41.16 7.51
CA GLU A 665 -2.54 42.47 6.85
C GLU A 665 -3.07 43.59 7.77
N PRO A 666 -2.54 44.82 7.68
CA PRO A 666 -3.15 45.99 8.33
C PRO A 666 -4.57 46.20 7.79
N GLY A 667 -5.55 46.34 8.69
CA GLY A 667 -6.94 46.55 8.30
C GLY A 667 -7.15 47.90 7.61
N GLY A 668 -7.62 47.87 6.36
CA GLY A 668 -8.16 49.06 5.71
C GLY A 668 -9.50 49.50 6.34
N PRO A 669 -9.91 50.78 6.20
CA PRO A 669 -11.19 51.25 6.70
C PRO A 669 -12.33 50.44 6.10
N ALA A 670 -13.30 50.03 6.93
CA ALA A 670 -14.46 49.26 6.51
C ALA A 670 -15.17 49.96 5.34
N THR A 671 -15.06 49.40 4.14
CA THR A 671 -15.89 49.80 3.01
C THR A 671 -17.26 49.16 3.21
N GLY A 672 -18.18 49.91 3.82
CA GLY A 672 -19.61 49.63 3.74
C GLY A 672 -20.11 49.87 2.31
N GLY A 673 -20.93 48.95 1.82
CA GLY A 673 -21.58 49.00 0.51
C GLY A 673 -22.02 47.62 0.07
#